data_AF-A0A932UYR2-F1
#
_entry.id   AF-A0A932UYR2-F1
#
_cell.length_a   1.000
_cell.length_b   1.000
_cell.length_c   1.000
_cell.angle_alpha   90.00
_cell.angle_beta   90.00
_cell.angle_gamma   90.00
#
_symmetry.space_group_name_H-M   'P 1'
#
loop_
_entity.id
_entity.type
_entity.pdbx_description
1 polymer ?
#
loop_
_entity_poly.entity_id
_entity_poly.type
_entity_poly.pdbx_seq_one_letter_code
_entity_poly.pdbx_strand_id
1 'polypeptide(L)'
;MKHPIRRRLMYLSFQGLRACVQLLPLPAARAVGRFLGFLAYGLLRGQRQLTKAHLAYAFGDSLAPAQRARIARGVFRNLGQSAMEWLLLPKLSLDTVKQLITCEGLEHLRHALAKGDGVILVSPHFGSWEFVPLYLKSVGCEGAILARRLRYAEYESFLISMRGEKGVTTLARGSLKDVAKLLRANQMVGMLPDQDMDSLEGIFINFFGHPAYTPVGPAALSLMTGAPIVPCFMIRDQARFRFVIEPPLSAPSGVDRAQAMTQLTQAWSDAMESKIRQYPDHWVWMHRRWKTQPNAAHSTQHTAHSVNPARLQPMERCARQQPAPSVLLSALCLVLFATVDGCAKSADKPTQDTKTARAAPAEPAATQHMDGFTLTGYEDTGAKRWELNGTGAHLDGNIVTIHHPDGIGYDPLHKAYLTASLGQVNQTDRHVRLEHDVTIHTTDGLWFTSPLLYWIPDDNEVTTDQSVRIETDHMLLRGRGASGFTQLKEMTIERDIELVLNPSDHDAPHDGPKQVTITCDGPLSFDYGNSVATFEKNVHVQDPNGDLYSDKLVAYLDQTTHTIRYAEATGRVRIHQQQNTALSERAVYEPSVGKITLVGKPSLLLYPSTKSQSDPLSLSGLMKTPKAAKSPQAAVPPSDAVATP
;
A
#
# COMPACT_ATOMS: atom_id res chain seq x y z
N MET A 1 9.14 -3.22 15.23
CA MET A 1 10.38 -2.91 15.99
C MET A 1 9.96 -2.55 17.42
N LYS A 2 10.37 -3.36 18.41
CA LYS A 2 9.67 -3.66 19.68
C LYS A 2 9.84 -2.69 20.88
N HIS A 3 9.92 -1.36 20.73
CA HIS A 3 10.13 -0.48 21.91
C HIS A 3 9.35 0.86 21.88
N PRO A 4 8.26 1.02 22.67
CA PRO A 4 7.45 2.25 22.71
C PRO A 4 8.17 3.45 23.32
N ILE A 5 9.04 3.24 24.32
CA ILE A 5 9.94 4.26 24.87
C ILE A 5 10.87 4.78 23.77
N ARG A 6 11.42 3.89 22.94
CA ARG A 6 12.26 4.27 21.81
C ARG A 6 11.50 5.10 20.76
N ARG A 7 10.22 4.82 20.51
CA ARG A 7 9.38 5.61 19.59
C ARG A 7 9.13 7.02 20.13
N ARG A 8 8.75 7.15 21.41
CA ARG A 8 8.54 8.46 22.04
C ARG A 8 9.85 9.25 22.16
N LEU A 9 10.94 8.59 22.53
CA LEU A 9 12.27 9.20 22.54
C LEU A 9 12.69 9.62 21.12
N MET A 10 12.42 8.82 20.10
CA MET A 10 12.72 9.15 18.70
C MET A 10 11.91 10.35 18.22
N TYR A 11 10.62 10.43 18.56
CA TYR A 11 9.77 11.58 18.26
C TYR A 11 10.23 12.85 19.00
N LEU A 12 10.49 12.76 20.31
CA LEU A 12 11.02 13.88 21.08
C LEU A 12 12.41 14.31 20.59
N SER A 13 13.26 13.36 20.19
CA SER A 13 14.57 13.64 19.58
C SER A 13 14.41 14.33 18.24
N PHE A 14 13.45 13.92 17.42
CA PHE A 14 13.12 14.58 16.16
C PHE A 14 12.62 16.01 16.38
N GLN A 15 11.72 16.22 17.35
CA GLN A 15 11.21 17.55 17.71
C GLN A 15 12.32 18.46 18.28
N GLY A 16 13.19 17.92 19.13
CA GLY A 16 14.37 18.62 19.64
C GLY A 16 15.35 18.99 18.52
N LEU A 17 15.68 18.04 17.63
CA LEU A 17 16.52 18.29 16.46
C LEU A 17 15.92 19.38 15.56
N ARG A 18 14.62 19.30 15.29
CA ARG A 18 13.89 20.31 14.53
C ARG A 18 14.01 21.69 15.20
N ALA A 19 13.72 21.80 16.49
CA ALA A 19 13.81 23.07 17.21
C ALA A 19 15.23 23.67 17.10
N CYS A 20 16.28 22.85 17.27
CA CYS A 20 17.67 23.27 17.10
C CYS A 20 17.96 23.75 15.67
N VAL A 21 17.53 23.00 14.65
CA VAL A 21 17.73 23.38 13.24
C VAL A 21 16.98 24.67 12.90
N GLN A 22 15.80 24.89 13.48
CA GLN A 22 15.01 26.11 13.29
C GLN A 22 15.65 27.37 13.86
N LEU A 23 16.64 27.26 14.75
CA LEU A 23 17.44 28.41 15.19
C LEU A 23 18.47 28.85 14.13
N LEU A 24 18.82 27.98 13.18
CA LEU A 24 19.84 28.26 12.18
C LEU A 24 19.28 29.09 11.01
N PRO A 25 20.09 30.01 10.44
CA PRO A 25 19.80 30.58 9.13
C PRO A 25 20.02 29.54 8.02
N LEU A 26 19.31 29.68 6.89
CA LEU A 26 19.35 28.72 5.78
C LEU A 26 20.77 28.34 5.31
N PRO A 27 21.73 29.28 5.15
CA PRO A 27 23.10 28.91 4.75
C PRO A 27 23.82 28.01 5.77
N ALA A 28 23.61 28.24 7.07
CA ALA A 28 24.19 27.44 8.14
C ALA A 28 23.57 26.04 8.18
N ALA A 29 22.24 25.94 8.09
CA ALA A 29 21.54 24.66 8.01
C ALA A 29 22.00 23.85 6.78
N ARG A 30 22.17 24.49 5.62
CA ARG A 30 22.76 23.84 4.43
C ARG A 30 24.20 23.40 4.65
N ALA A 31 25.03 24.17 5.34
CA ALA A 31 26.40 23.77 5.68
C ALA A 31 26.42 22.51 6.54
N VAL A 32 25.57 22.45 7.58
CA VAL A 32 25.38 21.25 8.40
C VAL A 32 24.89 20.08 7.53
N GLY A 33 23.93 20.31 6.65
CA GLY A 33 23.42 19.30 5.72
C GLY A 33 24.49 18.75 4.77
N ARG A 34 25.37 19.60 4.23
CA ARG A 34 26.51 19.16 3.39
C ARG A 34 27.47 18.28 4.19
N PHE A 35 27.74 18.64 5.45
CA PHE A 35 28.61 17.86 6.33
C PHE A 35 27.98 16.50 6.67
N LEU A 36 26.70 16.46 7.06
CA LEU A 36 26.00 15.20 7.31
C LEU A 36 25.92 14.34 6.06
N GLY A 37 25.70 14.93 4.89
CA GLY A 37 25.76 14.23 3.61
C GLY A 37 27.13 13.61 3.33
N PHE A 38 28.21 14.34 3.64
CA PHE A 38 29.58 13.81 3.56
C PHE A 38 29.78 12.61 4.49
N LEU A 39 29.35 12.69 5.75
CA LEU A 39 29.41 11.57 6.69
C LEU A 39 28.56 10.38 6.20
N ALA A 40 27.34 10.64 5.75
CA ALA A 40 26.43 9.63 5.23
C ALA A 40 27.02 8.90 4.02
N TYR A 41 27.75 9.59 3.13
CA TYR A 41 28.47 8.95 2.03
C TYR A 41 29.54 7.96 2.53
N GLY A 42 30.23 8.28 3.63
CA GLY A 42 31.20 7.39 4.27
C GLY A 42 30.56 6.17 4.93
N LEU A 43 29.49 6.39 5.68
CA LEU A 43 28.84 5.43 6.57
C LEU A 43 27.81 4.53 5.87
N LEU A 44 26.97 5.09 4.97
CA LEU A 44 25.89 4.36 4.29
C LEU A 44 26.39 3.63 3.04
N ARG A 45 27.25 2.62 3.26
CA ARG A 45 27.93 1.87 2.20
C ARG A 45 26.95 1.30 1.17
N GLY A 46 25.81 0.74 1.59
CA GLY A 46 24.81 0.17 0.69
C GLY A 46 24.22 1.20 -0.28
N GLN A 47 23.76 2.35 0.24
CA GLN A 47 23.21 3.42 -0.59
C GLN A 47 24.26 4.04 -1.51
N ARG A 48 25.51 4.14 -1.05
CA ARG A 48 26.62 4.62 -1.86
C ARG A 48 26.87 3.70 -3.06
N GLN A 49 26.92 2.38 -2.83
CA GLN A 49 27.14 1.43 -3.93
C GLN A 49 25.98 1.41 -4.90
N LEU A 50 24.74 1.48 -4.41
CA LEU A 50 23.55 1.57 -5.26
C LEU A 50 23.59 2.83 -6.15
N THR A 51 23.91 3.99 -5.57
CA THR A 51 24.08 5.25 -6.29
C THR A 51 25.15 5.14 -7.38
N LYS A 52 26.31 4.56 -7.06
CA LYS A 52 27.40 4.36 -8.02
C LYS A 52 27.01 3.40 -9.15
N ALA A 53 26.32 2.32 -8.82
CA ALA A 53 25.86 1.33 -9.79
C ALA A 53 24.86 1.95 -10.77
N HIS A 54 23.87 2.71 -10.27
CA HIS A 54 22.92 3.39 -11.14
C HIS A 54 23.54 4.50 -11.99
N LEU A 55 24.50 5.27 -11.45
CA LEU A 55 25.25 6.24 -12.24
C LEU A 55 26.08 5.56 -13.33
N ALA A 56 26.68 4.40 -13.04
CA ALA A 56 27.42 3.63 -14.04
C ALA A 56 26.48 3.03 -15.10
N TYR A 57 25.30 2.56 -14.70
CA TYR A 57 24.29 2.05 -15.62
C TYR A 57 23.78 3.17 -16.55
N ALA A 58 23.30 4.27 -15.97
CA ALA A 58 22.68 5.38 -16.72
C ALA A 58 23.65 6.16 -17.62
N PHE A 59 24.90 6.34 -17.20
CA PHE A 59 25.88 7.10 -17.98
C PHE A 59 26.88 6.20 -18.71
N GLY A 60 26.95 4.90 -18.44
CA GLY A 60 27.92 3.99 -19.07
C GLY A 60 29.33 4.59 -19.10
N ASP A 61 29.93 4.59 -20.29
CA ASP A 61 31.25 5.16 -20.55
C ASP A 61 31.24 6.67 -20.88
N SER A 62 30.06 7.31 -20.95
CA SER A 62 29.97 8.76 -21.21
C SER A 62 30.55 9.63 -20.09
N LEU A 63 30.73 9.08 -18.89
CA LEU A 63 31.38 9.75 -17.76
C LEU A 63 32.50 8.89 -17.19
N ALA A 64 33.67 9.50 -16.94
CA ALA A 64 34.78 8.80 -16.31
C ALA A 64 34.43 8.34 -14.88
N PRO A 65 35.01 7.22 -14.37
CA PRO A 65 34.75 6.73 -13.01
C PRO A 65 34.93 7.79 -11.91
N ALA A 66 35.92 8.67 -12.06
CA ALA A 66 36.18 9.77 -11.12
C ALA A 66 35.05 10.81 -11.12
N GLN A 67 34.48 11.13 -12.29
CA GLN A 67 33.33 12.03 -12.44
C GLN A 67 32.09 11.41 -11.81
N ARG A 68 31.79 10.14 -12.08
CA ARG A 68 30.67 9.41 -11.45
C ARG A 68 30.81 9.39 -9.92
N ALA A 69 32.02 9.18 -9.40
CA ALA A 69 32.27 9.23 -7.96
C ALA A 69 32.08 10.64 -7.36
N ARG A 70 32.43 11.69 -8.11
CA ARG A 70 32.17 13.08 -7.70
C ARG A 70 30.67 13.38 -7.66
N ILE A 71 29.91 12.94 -8.65
CA ILE A 71 28.46 13.05 -8.69
C ILE A 71 27.85 12.31 -7.51
N ALA A 72 28.25 11.05 -7.26
CA ALA A 72 27.77 10.28 -6.12
C ALA A 72 27.99 11.01 -4.77
N ARG A 73 29.14 11.67 -4.56
CA ARG A 73 29.35 12.52 -3.38
C ARG A 73 28.42 13.75 -3.38
N GLY A 74 28.20 14.35 -4.54
CA GLY A 74 27.23 15.42 -4.76
C GLY A 74 25.82 15.04 -4.32
N VAL A 75 25.33 13.87 -4.73
CA VAL A 75 24.00 13.33 -4.38
C VAL A 75 23.80 13.32 -2.87
N PHE A 76 24.75 12.75 -2.12
CA PHE A 76 24.64 12.66 -0.66
C PHE A 76 24.69 14.05 0.01
N ARG A 77 25.53 14.96 -0.48
CA ARG A 77 25.56 16.36 0.00
C ARG A 77 24.25 17.08 -0.30
N ASN A 78 23.64 16.84 -1.46
CA ASN A 78 22.37 17.43 -1.82
C ASN A 78 21.23 16.88 -0.97
N LEU A 79 21.21 15.58 -0.67
CA LEU A 79 20.21 14.99 0.21
C LEU A 79 20.34 15.45 1.66
N GLY A 80 21.57 15.57 2.16
CA GLY A 80 21.81 16.14 3.49
C GLY A 80 21.34 17.60 3.58
N GLN A 81 21.53 18.40 2.53
CA GLN A 81 20.95 19.74 2.43
C GLN A 81 19.42 19.72 2.37
N SER A 82 18.82 18.84 1.54
CA SER A 82 17.36 18.71 1.44
C SER A 82 16.73 18.33 2.78
N ALA A 83 17.38 17.47 3.57
CA ALA A 83 16.92 17.11 4.91
C ALA A 83 16.90 18.32 5.86
N MET A 84 17.93 19.16 5.84
CA MET A 84 17.99 20.37 6.68
C MET A 84 17.00 21.43 6.23
N GLU A 85 16.88 21.62 4.91
CA GLU A 85 15.89 22.49 4.30
C GLU A 85 14.47 22.08 4.68
N TRP A 86 14.19 20.77 4.70
CA TRP A 86 12.90 20.23 5.10
C TRP A 86 12.56 20.53 6.56
N LEU A 87 13.53 20.37 7.48
CA LEU A 87 13.36 20.73 8.90
C LEU A 87 13.14 22.24 9.11
N LEU A 88 13.65 23.08 8.20
CA LEU A 88 13.44 24.53 8.21
C LEU A 88 12.09 24.96 7.65
N LEU A 89 11.44 24.18 6.77
CA LEU A 89 10.21 24.58 6.08
C LEU A 89 9.11 25.16 6.99
N PRO A 90 8.80 24.58 8.17
CA PRO A 90 7.75 25.14 9.03
C PRO A 90 8.00 26.60 9.45
N LYS A 91 9.28 26.99 9.61
CA LYS A 91 9.70 28.35 9.99
C LYS A 91 9.53 29.36 8.84
N LEU A 92 9.55 28.91 7.58
CA LEU A 92 9.54 29.82 6.43
C LEU A 92 8.11 30.29 6.13
N SER A 93 7.90 31.60 6.00
CA SER A 93 6.64 32.14 5.46
C SER A 93 6.57 31.91 3.95
N LEU A 94 5.36 31.92 3.38
CA LEU A 94 5.19 31.86 1.92
C LEU A 94 5.90 33.02 1.21
N ASP A 95 5.92 34.22 1.81
CA ASP A 95 6.69 35.36 1.28
C ASP A 95 8.19 35.11 1.28
N THR A 96 8.71 34.49 2.34
CA THR A 96 10.13 34.10 2.41
C THR A 96 10.45 33.08 1.32
N VAL A 97 9.60 32.06 1.16
CA VAL A 97 9.75 31.05 0.11
C VAL A 97 9.76 31.71 -1.28
N LYS A 98 8.83 32.64 -1.53
CA LYS A 98 8.75 33.40 -2.78
C LYS A 98 10.01 34.21 -3.06
N GLN A 99 10.62 34.83 -2.05
CA GLN A 99 11.86 35.61 -2.21
C GLN A 99 13.11 34.75 -2.44
N LEU A 100 13.11 33.51 -1.93
CA LEU A 100 14.22 32.57 -2.07
C LEU A 100 14.27 31.89 -3.45
N ILE A 101 13.17 31.93 -4.21
CA ILE A 101 13.01 31.17 -5.45
C ILE A 101 12.88 32.12 -6.64
N THR A 102 13.78 31.97 -7.60
CA THR A 102 13.62 32.54 -8.94
C THR A 102 12.94 31.50 -9.83
N CYS A 103 11.81 31.85 -10.44
CA CYS A 103 11.06 30.92 -11.29
C CYS A 103 11.21 31.30 -12.77
N GLU A 104 11.48 30.28 -13.59
CA GLU A 104 11.53 30.34 -15.05
C GLU A 104 10.34 29.51 -15.59
N GLY A 105 9.59 30.04 -16.57
CA GLY A 105 8.49 29.31 -17.20
C GLY A 105 7.14 29.36 -16.44
N LEU A 106 6.95 30.31 -15.51
CA LEU A 106 5.67 30.45 -14.80
C LEU A 106 4.49 30.73 -15.75
N GLU A 107 4.76 31.39 -16.87
CA GLU A 107 3.84 31.62 -17.96
C GLU A 107 3.30 30.33 -18.58
N HIS A 108 4.10 29.25 -18.66
CA HIS A 108 3.65 27.96 -19.17
C HIS A 108 2.52 27.38 -18.31
N LEU A 109 2.70 27.44 -16.99
CA LEU A 109 1.71 26.98 -16.03
C LEU A 109 0.45 27.86 -16.06
N ARG A 110 0.61 29.18 -16.09
CA ARG A 110 -0.52 30.13 -16.15
C ARG A 110 -1.33 29.97 -17.43
N HIS A 111 -0.67 29.82 -18.58
CA HIS A 111 -1.35 29.58 -19.85
C HIS A 111 -2.05 28.22 -19.88
N ALA A 112 -1.48 27.19 -19.26
CA ALA A 112 -2.13 25.88 -19.16
C ALA A 112 -3.40 25.96 -18.29
N LEU A 113 -3.33 26.62 -17.13
CA LEU A 113 -4.49 26.83 -16.26
C LEU A 113 -5.56 27.74 -16.90
N ALA A 114 -5.17 28.69 -17.76
CA ALA A 114 -6.12 29.54 -18.47
C ALA A 114 -7.01 28.77 -19.46
N LYS A 115 -6.64 27.53 -19.84
CA LYS A 115 -7.46 26.67 -20.72
C LYS A 115 -8.65 26.03 -20.02
N GLY A 116 -8.64 25.92 -18.68
CA GLY A 116 -9.76 25.40 -17.90
C GLY A 116 -9.73 23.91 -17.54
N ASP A 117 -8.77 23.14 -18.06
CA ASP A 117 -8.71 21.67 -17.88
C ASP A 117 -7.91 21.22 -16.65
N GLY A 118 -7.39 22.16 -15.85
CA GLY A 118 -6.43 21.89 -14.78
C GLY A 118 -5.04 21.54 -15.31
N VAL A 119 -4.10 21.20 -14.42
CA VAL A 119 -2.71 20.88 -14.81
C VAL A 119 -2.15 19.73 -13.98
N ILE A 120 -1.48 18.78 -14.64
CA ILE A 120 -0.74 17.70 -13.97
C ILE A 120 0.73 18.11 -13.91
N LEU A 121 1.22 18.51 -12.74
CA LEU A 121 2.63 18.84 -12.54
C LEU A 121 3.42 17.57 -12.24
N VAL A 122 4.46 17.29 -13.02
CA VAL A 122 5.35 16.15 -12.79
C VAL A 122 6.76 16.60 -12.46
N SER A 123 7.32 16.05 -11.39
CA SER A 123 8.69 16.31 -10.97
C SER A 123 9.36 15.00 -10.53
N PRO A 124 10.66 14.80 -10.76
CA PRO A 124 11.37 13.71 -10.09
C PRO A 124 11.63 14.06 -8.62
N HIS A 125 12.09 13.10 -7.82
CA HIS A 125 12.71 13.39 -6.52
C HIS A 125 14.05 14.10 -6.77
N PHE A 126 13.99 15.40 -7.04
CA PHE A 126 15.08 16.18 -7.61
C PHE A 126 15.26 17.51 -6.87
N GLY A 127 16.50 17.76 -6.45
CA GLY A 127 16.89 18.98 -5.75
C GLY A 127 16.08 19.20 -4.47
N SER A 128 15.36 20.31 -4.41
CA SER A 128 14.58 20.73 -3.23
C SER A 128 13.07 20.70 -3.50
N TRP A 129 12.59 19.57 -4.06
CA TRP A 129 11.21 19.41 -4.52
C TRP A 129 10.13 19.79 -3.50
N GLU A 130 10.38 19.68 -2.20
CA GLU A 130 9.43 20.09 -1.14
C GLU A 130 9.10 21.61 -1.16
N PHE A 131 9.93 22.44 -1.78
CA PHE A 131 9.65 23.87 -1.96
C PHE A 131 8.64 24.15 -3.09
N VAL A 132 8.50 23.24 -4.06
CA VAL A 132 7.59 23.39 -5.21
C VAL A 132 6.16 23.75 -4.78
N PRO A 133 5.48 22.97 -3.92
CA PRO A 133 4.11 23.28 -3.55
C PRO A 133 3.95 24.59 -2.78
N LEU A 134 4.92 24.92 -1.91
CA LEU A 134 4.92 26.16 -1.14
C LEU A 134 5.11 27.38 -2.06
N TYR A 135 6.01 27.27 -3.04
CA TYR A 135 6.22 28.31 -4.02
C TYR A 135 4.96 28.55 -4.85
N LEU A 136 4.37 27.48 -5.39
CA LEU A 136 3.15 27.56 -6.20
C LEU A 136 1.99 28.21 -5.42
N LYS A 137 1.82 27.84 -4.15
CA LYS A 137 0.85 28.48 -3.26
C LYS A 137 1.16 29.97 -3.05
N SER A 138 2.42 30.34 -2.87
CA SER A 138 2.85 31.74 -2.68
C SER A 138 2.62 32.65 -3.89
N VAL A 139 2.48 32.07 -5.09
CA VAL A 139 2.19 32.81 -6.33
C VAL A 139 0.73 32.67 -6.78
N GLY A 140 -0.14 32.14 -5.92
CA GLY A 140 -1.59 32.07 -6.12
C GLY A 140 -2.06 30.89 -6.98
N CYS A 141 -1.23 29.87 -7.18
CA CYS A 141 -1.63 28.67 -7.91
C CYS A 141 -2.19 27.63 -6.93
N GLU A 142 -3.48 27.30 -7.07
CA GLU A 142 -4.19 26.34 -6.22
C GLU A 142 -4.06 24.91 -6.74
N GLY A 143 -3.95 23.95 -5.81
CA GLY A 143 -3.84 22.55 -6.17
C GLY A 143 -3.54 21.64 -4.99
N ALA A 144 -3.28 20.38 -5.33
CA ALA A 144 -2.93 19.36 -4.36
C ALA A 144 -1.68 18.58 -4.78
N ILE A 145 -0.96 18.04 -3.79
CA ILE A 145 0.13 17.08 -4.03
C ILE A 145 -0.40 15.67 -3.81
N LEU A 146 -0.15 14.78 -4.75
CA LEU A 146 -0.40 13.36 -4.56
C LEU A 146 0.78 12.73 -3.81
N ALA A 147 0.57 12.37 -2.55
CA ALA A 147 1.60 11.79 -1.69
C ALA A 147 1.27 10.32 -1.35
N ARG A 148 2.32 9.49 -1.28
CA ARG A 148 2.17 8.15 -0.67
C ARG A 148 1.98 8.33 0.83
N ARG A 149 1.17 7.47 1.45
CA ARG A 149 1.23 7.31 2.91
C ARG A 149 2.64 6.88 3.31
N LEU A 150 3.19 7.57 4.32
CA LEU A 150 4.52 7.25 4.84
C LEU A 150 4.44 6.10 5.83
N ARG A 151 5.54 5.38 5.98
CA ARG A 151 5.68 4.25 6.93
C ARG A 151 5.67 4.69 8.40
N TYR A 152 5.56 5.99 8.69
CA TYR A 152 5.51 6.46 10.07
C TYR A 152 4.46 7.57 10.17
N ALA A 153 3.36 7.28 10.87
CA ALA A 153 2.20 8.15 10.95
C ALA A 153 2.54 9.52 11.55
N GLU A 154 3.44 9.59 12.52
CA GLU A 154 3.85 10.86 13.14
C GLU A 154 4.59 11.77 12.16
N TYR A 155 5.39 11.20 11.24
CA TYR A 155 6.08 11.97 10.20
C TYR A 155 5.11 12.36 9.06
N GLU A 156 4.15 11.51 8.74
CA GLU A 156 3.08 11.83 7.80
C GLU A 156 2.21 12.98 8.32
N SER A 157 1.74 12.90 9.56
CA SER A 157 0.96 13.96 10.20
C SER A 157 1.73 15.27 10.25
N PHE A 158 3.04 15.24 10.56
CA PHE A 158 3.89 16.42 10.50
C PHE A 158 3.95 17.04 9.09
N LEU A 159 4.10 16.21 8.04
CA LEU A 159 4.14 16.70 6.65
C LEU A 159 2.82 17.32 6.22
N ILE A 160 1.71 16.63 6.52
CA ILE A 160 0.37 17.07 6.18
C ILE A 160 0.06 18.35 6.94
N SER A 161 0.37 18.42 8.24
CA SER A 161 0.14 19.62 9.05
C SER A 161 0.98 20.79 8.56
N MET A 162 2.28 20.59 8.29
CA MET A 162 3.18 21.63 7.80
C MET A 162 2.69 22.19 6.45
N ARG A 163 2.26 21.33 5.53
CA ARG A 163 1.69 21.76 4.24
C ARG A 163 0.34 22.46 4.42
N GLY A 164 -0.52 21.91 5.28
CA GLY A 164 -1.85 22.44 5.58
C GLY A 164 -1.80 23.82 6.24
N GLU A 165 -0.89 24.05 7.18
CA GLU A 165 -0.60 25.36 7.79
C GLU A 165 -0.22 26.42 6.76
N LYS A 166 0.31 26.01 5.60
CA LYS A 166 0.67 26.88 4.48
C LYS A 166 -0.39 26.88 3.37
N GLY A 167 -1.55 26.25 3.60
CA GLY A 167 -2.66 26.17 2.65
C GLY A 167 -2.40 25.25 1.45
N VAL A 168 -1.47 24.30 1.57
CA VAL A 168 -1.18 23.28 0.56
C VAL A 168 -1.96 22.00 0.89
N THR A 169 -2.86 21.61 -0.01
CA THR A 169 -3.61 20.35 0.12
C THR A 169 -2.73 19.16 -0.24
N THR A 170 -2.72 18.14 0.61
CA THR A 170 -2.07 16.85 0.31
C THR A 170 -3.15 15.78 0.17
N LEU A 171 -3.23 15.16 -1.00
CA LEU A 171 -4.07 13.99 -1.21
C LEU A 171 -3.23 12.74 -0.97
N ALA A 172 -3.73 11.84 -0.13
CA ALA A 172 -3.20 10.49 -0.09
C ALA A 172 -3.40 9.83 -1.46
N ARG A 173 -2.46 8.97 -1.88
CA ARG A 173 -2.67 8.09 -3.05
C ARG A 173 -3.97 7.30 -2.83
N GLY A 174 -4.98 7.66 -3.61
CA GLY A 174 -6.38 7.21 -3.55
C GLY A 174 -7.07 7.52 -4.89
N SER A 175 -8.34 7.10 -5.01
CA SER A 175 -9.14 7.02 -6.26
C SER A 175 -8.75 8.07 -7.32
N LEU A 176 -8.34 7.60 -8.50
CA LEU A 176 -8.10 8.46 -9.69
C LEU A 176 -9.29 9.41 -9.96
N LYS A 177 -10.49 9.08 -9.48
CA LYS A 177 -11.69 9.94 -9.56
C LYS A 177 -11.54 11.24 -8.78
N ASP A 178 -10.94 11.22 -7.59
CA ASP A 178 -10.76 12.43 -6.75
C ASP A 178 -9.74 13.37 -7.39
N VAL A 179 -8.66 12.80 -7.92
CA VAL A 179 -7.66 13.55 -8.69
C VAL A 179 -8.29 14.14 -9.96
N ALA A 180 -9.07 13.35 -10.69
CA ALA A 180 -9.80 13.83 -11.86
C ALA A 180 -10.81 14.93 -11.52
N LYS A 181 -11.43 14.90 -10.34
CA LYS A 181 -12.34 15.95 -9.87
C LYS A 181 -11.61 17.28 -9.67
N LEU A 182 -10.41 17.27 -9.08
CA LEU A 182 -9.60 18.48 -8.92
C LEU A 182 -9.18 19.06 -10.27
N LEU A 183 -8.72 18.21 -11.19
CA LEU A 183 -8.32 18.64 -12.54
C LEU A 183 -9.49 19.29 -13.28
N ARG A 184 -10.69 18.66 -13.26
CA ARG A 184 -11.90 19.25 -13.85
C ARG A 184 -12.38 20.54 -13.17
N ALA A 185 -11.95 20.79 -11.93
CA ALA A 185 -12.16 22.06 -11.24
C ALA A 185 -11.07 23.11 -11.56
N ASN A 186 -10.30 22.88 -12.63
CA ASN A 186 -9.17 23.69 -13.07
C ASN A 186 -8.07 23.90 -12.02
N GLN A 187 -7.82 22.88 -11.19
CA GLN A 187 -6.76 22.91 -10.19
C GLN A 187 -5.53 22.12 -10.64
N MET A 188 -4.39 22.37 -9.98
CA MET A 188 -3.17 21.62 -10.23
C MET A 188 -3.09 20.35 -9.37
N VAL A 189 -2.46 19.32 -9.92
CA VAL A 189 -2.08 18.12 -9.16
C VAL A 189 -0.59 17.83 -9.36
N GLY A 190 0.18 17.87 -8.27
CA GLY A 190 1.61 17.54 -8.27
C GLY A 190 1.87 16.05 -8.04
N MET A 191 2.71 15.45 -8.87
CA MET A 191 3.06 14.02 -8.83
C MET A 191 4.58 13.81 -8.97
N LEU A 192 5.11 12.81 -8.25
CA LEU A 192 6.50 12.34 -8.38
C LEU A 192 6.54 10.89 -8.92
N PRO A 193 6.47 10.70 -10.26
CA PRO A 193 6.34 9.39 -10.90
C PRO A 193 7.67 8.71 -11.26
N ASP A 194 8.80 9.16 -10.72
CA ASP A 194 10.15 8.71 -11.08
C ASP A 194 10.62 7.42 -10.37
N GLN A 195 9.71 6.68 -9.73
CA GLN A 195 10.01 5.43 -9.04
C GLN A 195 9.35 4.23 -9.73
N ASP A 196 10.10 3.13 -9.80
CA ASP A 196 9.61 1.80 -10.16
C ASP A 196 8.95 1.17 -8.93
N MET A 197 7.63 1.00 -8.98
CA MET A 197 6.79 0.60 -7.84
C MET A 197 5.89 -0.56 -8.24
N ASP A 198 6.07 -1.71 -7.59
CA ASP A 198 5.29 -2.94 -7.83
C ASP A 198 3.78 -2.73 -7.68
N SER A 199 3.36 -1.77 -6.83
CA SER A 199 1.96 -1.48 -6.54
C SER A 199 1.28 -0.58 -7.59
N LEU A 200 1.98 -0.19 -8.66
CA LEU A 200 1.45 0.71 -9.70
C LEU A 200 1.54 0.04 -11.08
N GLU A 201 0.46 0.16 -11.83
CA GLU A 201 0.49 -0.13 -13.26
C GLU A 201 1.44 0.84 -13.97
N GLY A 202 2.28 0.28 -14.83
CA GLY A 202 3.31 1.00 -15.54
C GLY A 202 3.62 0.36 -16.89
N ILE A 203 4.39 1.06 -17.69
CA ILE A 203 4.86 0.60 -19.00
C ILE A 203 6.37 0.79 -19.08
N PHE A 204 7.02 0.03 -19.96
CA PHE A 204 8.43 0.24 -20.25
C PHE A 204 8.59 1.43 -21.18
N ILE A 205 9.37 2.42 -20.73
CA ILE A 205 9.85 3.55 -21.53
C ILE A 205 11.37 3.53 -21.58
N ASN A 206 11.94 4.22 -22.55
CA ASN A 206 13.38 4.43 -22.60
C ASN A 206 13.77 5.49 -21.57
N PHE A 207 14.70 5.18 -20.67
CA PHE A 207 15.25 6.12 -19.70
C PHE A 207 16.74 5.86 -19.53
N PHE A 208 17.55 6.84 -19.90
CA PHE A 208 19.01 6.76 -20.04
C PHE A 208 19.47 5.70 -21.03
N GLY A 209 18.70 5.45 -22.10
CA GLY A 209 19.04 4.41 -23.09
C GLY A 209 18.68 2.99 -22.63
N HIS A 210 17.99 2.86 -21.50
CA HIS A 210 17.62 1.57 -20.91
C HIS A 210 16.11 1.48 -20.66
N PRO A 211 15.50 0.30 -20.81
CA PRO A 211 14.08 0.12 -20.51
C PRO A 211 13.82 0.29 -19.00
N ALA A 212 12.94 1.20 -18.63
CA ALA A 212 12.54 1.47 -17.26
C ALA A 212 11.01 1.34 -17.09
N TYR A 213 10.57 0.48 -16.18
CA TYR A 213 9.16 0.34 -15.84
C TYR A 213 8.67 1.60 -15.13
N THR A 214 7.66 2.24 -15.70
CA THR A 214 7.30 3.62 -15.36
C THR A 214 5.80 3.77 -15.14
N PRO A 215 5.35 4.29 -13.98
CA PRO A 215 3.94 4.46 -13.69
C PRO A 215 3.22 5.32 -14.74
N VAL A 216 2.08 4.83 -15.24
CA VAL A 216 1.28 5.54 -16.27
C VAL A 216 0.35 6.61 -15.70
N GLY A 217 0.26 6.76 -14.38
CA GLY A 217 -0.68 7.64 -13.70
C GLY A 217 -0.82 9.06 -14.29
N PRO A 218 0.29 9.80 -14.54
CA PRO A 218 0.21 11.12 -15.17
C PRO A 218 -0.41 11.10 -16.57
N ALA A 219 -0.01 10.16 -17.42
CA ALA A 219 -0.53 10.02 -18.78
C ALA A 219 -2.01 9.56 -18.76
N ALA A 220 -2.37 8.66 -17.86
CA ALA A 220 -3.74 8.20 -17.69
C ALA A 220 -4.68 9.33 -17.28
N LEU A 221 -4.28 10.15 -16.30
CA LEU A 221 -5.05 11.32 -15.87
C LEU A 221 -5.18 12.36 -17.00
N SER A 222 -4.10 12.63 -17.74
CA SER A 222 -4.13 13.55 -18.89
C SER A 222 -5.14 13.08 -19.94
N LEU A 223 -5.09 11.79 -20.32
CA LEU A 223 -6.01 11.20 -21.29
C LEU A 223 -7.45 11.03 -20.77
N MET A 224 -7.69 11.12 -19.47
CA MET A 224 -9.03 11.05 -18.87
C MET A 224 -9.69 12.42 -18.70
N THR A 225 -8.88 13.48 -18.54
CA THR A 225 -9.36 14.81 -18.14
C THR A 225 -9.11 15.90 -19.17
N GLY A 226 -8.20 15.68 -20.13
CA GLY A 226 -7.72 16.71 -21.04
C GLY A 226 -6.59 17.57 -20.44
N ALA A 227 -6.31 17.45 -19.15
CA ALA A 227 -5.28 18.24 -18.48
C ALA A 227 -3.89 17.98 -19.09
N PRO A 228 -3.10 19.02 -19.44
CA PRO A 228 -1.73 18.85 -19.88
C PRO A 228 -0.81 18.42 -18.73
N ILE A 229 0.28 17.73 -19.08
CA ILE A 229 1.36 17.38 -18.17
C ILE A 229 2.44 18.45 -18.25
N VAL A 230 2.84 19.03 -17.13
CA VAL A 230 3.85 20.10 -17.08
C VAL A 230 5.05 19.61 -16.24
N PRO A 231 6.19 19.29 -16.86
CA PRO A 231 7.41 18.96 -16.13
C PRO A 231 7.94 20.17 -15.36
N CYS A 232 8.39 19.96 -14.11
CA CYS A 232 8.96 21.03 -13.31
C CYS A 232 10.10 20.53 -12.39
N PHE A 233 11.06 21.43 -12.09
CA PHE A 233 12.32 21.06 -11.43
C PHE A 233 12.79 22.15 -10.48
N MET A 234 13.02 21.79 -9.22
CA MET A 234 13.57 22.69 -8.20
C MET A 234 15.09 22.50 -8.08
N ILE A 235 15.86 23.41 -8.66
CA ILE A 235 17.33 23.38 -8.67
C ILE A 235 17.85 24.19 -7.49
N ARG A 236 18.84 23.65 -6.76
CA ARG A 236 19.52 24.38 -5.70
C ARG A 236 20.65 25.20 -6.30
N ASP A 237 20.62 26.53 -6.11
CA ASP A 237 21.63 27.43 -6.63
C ASP A 237 22.28 28.23 -5.49
N GLN A 238 23.43 27.78 -5.02
CA GLN A 238 24.21 28.37 -3.90
C GLN A 238 23.36 28.87 -2.71
N ALA A 239 22.96 30.16 -2.73
CA ALA A 239 22.19 30.82 -1.68
C ALA A 239 20.67 30.82 -1.91
N ARG A 240 20.20 30.53 -3.12
CA ARG A 240 18.79 30.59 -3.56
C ARG A 240 18.36 29.24 -4.15
N PHE A 241 17.19 29.25 -4.76
CA PHE A 241 16.68 28.15 -5.58
C PHE A 241 16.23 28.70 -6.93
N ARG A 242 16.31 27.85 -7.94
CA ARG A 242 15.76 28.13 -9.26
C ARG A 242 14.69 27.09 -9.58
N PHE A 243 13.47 27.56 -9.77
CA PHE A 243 12.36 26.70 -10.15
C PHE A 243 12.12 26.80 -11.65
N VAL A 244 12.30 25.70 -12.36
CA VAL A 244 12.12 25.64 -13.82
C VAL A 244 10.83 24.90 -14.09
N ILE A 245 9.89 25.55 -14.77
CA ILE A 245 8.66 24.96 -15.28
C ILE A 245 8.82 24.85 -16.80
N GLU A 246 8.70 23.64 -17.34
CA GLU A 246 8.85 23.40 -18.78
C GLU A 246 7.52 23.56 -19.52
N PRO A 247 7.54 23.67 -20.86
CA PRO A 247 6.31 23.73 -21.65
C PRO A 247 5.37 22.54 -21.40
N PRO A 248 4.04 22.75 -21.47
CA PRO A 248 3.06 21.68 -21.30
C PRO A 248 3.14 20.63 -22.40
N LEU A 249 3.04 19.36 -22.00
CA LEU A 249 2.91 18.19 -22.86
C LEU A 249 1.43 17.83 -22.93
N SER A 250 0.87 17.89 -24.14
CA SER A 250 -0.53 17.54 -24.41
C SER A 250 -0.64 16.16 -25.05
N ALA A 251 -1.80 15.53 -24.91
CA ALA A 251 -2.08 14.25 -25.54
C ALA A 251 -1.90 14.35 -27.06
N PRO A 252 -1.17 13.42 -27.69
CA PRO A 252 -1.04 13.38 -29.14
C PRO A 252 -2.40 13.14 -29.80
N SER A 253 -2.66 13.84 -30.90
CA SER A 253 -3.89 13.70 -31.68
C SER A 253 -3.74 12.64 -32.77
N GLY A 254 -4.82 11.94 -33.11
CA GLY A 254 -4.85 10.99 -34.23
C GLY A 254 -4.19 9.63 -33.98
N VAL A 255 -3.90 9.29 -32.72
CA VAL A 255 -3.37 7.99 -32.29
C VAL A 255 -4.34 7.30 -31.34
N ASP A 256 -4.23 5.98 -31.20
CA ASP A 256 -5.03 5.26 -30.22
C ASP A 256 -4.63 5.59 -28.77
N ARG A 257 -5.49 5.21 -27.81
CA ARG A 257 -5.29 5.53 -26.39
C ARG A 257 -4.02 4.90 -25.81
N ALA A 258 -3.64 3.70 -26.22
CA ALA A 258 -2.46 3.01 -25.72
C ALA A 258 -1.18 3.68 -26.25
N GLN A 259 -1.16 4.01 -27.54
CA GLN A 259 -0.06 4.75 -28.16
C GLN A 259 0.08 6.16 -27.55
N ALA A 260 -1.03 6.86 -27.31
CA ALA A 260 -1.01 8.15 -26.63
C ALA A 260 -0.44 8.06 -25.21
N MET A 261 -0.81 7.01 -24.47
CA MET A 261 -0.29 6.74 -23.12
C MET A 261 1.24 6.58 -23.15
N THR A 262 1.75 5.76 -24.07
CA THR A 262 3.19 5.51 -24.23
C THR A 262 3.94 6.78 -24.63
N GLN A 263 3.46 7.51 -25.61
CA GLN A 263 4.11 8.75 -26.08
C GLN A 263 4.15 9.82 -25.00
N LEU A 264 3.05 10.04 -24.26
CA LEU A 264 3.04 10.96 -23.12
C LEU A 264 4.02 10.52 -22.03
N THR A 265 4.02 9.22 -21.70
CA THR A 265 4.90 8.67 -20.67
C THR A 265 6.37 8.81 -21.02
N GLN A 266 6.71 8.57 -22.28
CA GLN A 266 8.06 8.80 -22.81
C GLN A 266 8.41 10.29 -22.76
N ALA A 267 7.53 11.18 -23.24
CA ALA A 267 7.82 12.61 -23.33
C ALA A 267 8.11 13.26 -21.97
N TRP A 268 7.32 12.97 -20.94
CA TRP A 268 7.63 13.52 -19.61
C TRP A 268 8.84 12.84 -18.96
N SER A 269 9.11 11.57 -19.29
CA SER A 269 10.33 10.88 -18.83
C SER A 269 11.58 11.46 -19.48
N ASP A 270 11.53 11.84 -20.76
CA ASP A 270 12.62 12.49 -21.49
C ASP A 270 12.94 13.87 -20.92
N ALA A 271 11.90 14.64 -20.55
CA ALA A 271 12.07 15.92 -19.85
C ALA A 271 12.82 15.73 -18.51
N MET A 272 12.44 14.70 -17.74
CA MET A 272 13.16 14.35 -16.51
C MET A 272 14.60 13.93 -16.78
N GLU A 273 14.82 13.03 -17.73
CA GLU A 273 16.16 12.56 -18.12
C GLU A 273 17.05 13.73 -18.52
N SER A 274 16.56 14.63 -19.37
CA SER A 274 17.28 15.82 -19.82
C SER A 274 17.73 16.68 -18.64
N LYS A 275 16.85 16.94 -17.67
CA LYS A 275 17.22 17.73 -16.49
C LYS A 275 18.18 16.99 -15.56
N ILE A 276 17.99 15.68 -15.37
CA ILE A 276 18.88 14.85 -14.56
C ILE A 276 20.28 14.80 -15.19
N ARG A 277 20.40 14.75 -16.52
CA ARG A 277 21.69 14.82 -17.21
C ARG A 277 22.41 16.15 -16.98
N GLN A 278 21.67 17.27 -16.92
CA GLN A 278 22.23 18.59 -16.62
C GLN A 278 22.67 18.73 -15.16
N TYR A 279 21.91 18.17 -14.21
CA TYR A 279 22.17 18.24 -12.78
C TYR A 279 22.17 16.84 -12.14
N PRO A 280 23.15 15.99 -12.47
CA PRO A 280 23.11 14.58 -12.10
C PRO A 280 23.28 14.35 -10.60
N ASP A 281 23.75 15.33 -9.84
CA ASP A 281 23.83 15.21 -8.38
C ASP A 281 22.55 15.63 -7.65
N HIS A 282 21.52 16.11 -8.34
CA HIS A 282 20.27 16.56 -7.74
C HIS A 282 19.20 15.46 -7.63
N TRP A 283 19.30 14.38 -8.41
CA TRP A 283 18.32 13.29 -8.38
C TRP A 283 18.64 12.23 -7.32
N VAL A 284 17.62 11.60 -6.76
CA VAL A 284 17.75 10.54 -5.76
C VAL A 284 18.13 9.19 -6.43
N TRP A 285 19.41 9.01 -6.74
CA TRP A 285 19.96 7.80 -7.38
C TRP A 285 19.88 6.51 -6.54
N MET A 286 19.42 6.58 -5.30
CA MET A 286 19.28 5.41 -4.43
C MET A 286 17.93 4.69 -4.59
N HIS A 287 17.00 5.24 -5.38
CA HIS A 287 15.82 4.50 -5.80
C HIS A 287 16.19 3.49 -6.90
N ARG A 288 15.68 2.27 -6.81
CA ARG A 288 15.91 1.21 -7.81
C ARG A 288 15.04 1.45 -9.04
N ARG A 289 15.41 2.43 -9.87
CA ARG A 289 14.64 2.85 -11.06
C ARG A 289 14.49 1.74 -12.13
N TRP A 290 15.45 0.83 -12.20
CA TRP A 290 15.47 -0.31 -13.14
C TRP A 290 15.31 -1.64 -12.40
N LYS A 291 14.43 -1.69 -11.40
CA LYS A 291 14.20 -2.91 -10.60
C LYS A 291 13.47 -3.95 -11.45
N THR A 292 12.40 -3.54 -12.10
CA THR A 292 11.56 -4.35 -12.97
C THR A 292 12.22 -4.44 -14.35
N GLN A 293 12.45 -5.66 -14.82
CA GLN A 293 13.12 -5.93 -16.09
C GLN A 293 12.10 -6.39 -17.15
N PRO A 294 12.31 -6.07 -18.44
CA PRO A 294 11.46 -6.59 -19.50
C PRO A 294 11.63 -8.11 -19.61
N ASN A 295 10.56 -8.85 -19.34
CA ASN A 295 10.51 -10.29 -19.58
C ASN A 295 9.97 -10.54 -20.99
N ALA A 296 10.16 -11.75 -21.54
CA ALA A 296 9.66 -12.13 -22.86
C ALA A 296 8.13 -11.92 -23.05
N ALA A 297 7.37 -11.83 -21.95
CA ALA A 297 5.94 -11.51 -21.94
C ALA A 297 5.62 -9.99 -22.10
N HIS A 298 6.58 -9.10 -21.88
CA HIS A 298 6.44 -7.64 -22.06
C HIS A 298 7.00 -7.15 -23.40
N SER A 299 7.80 -7.97 -24.09
CA SER A 299 8.40 -7.65 -25.39
C SER A 299 7.45 -7.83 -26.58
N THR A 300 6.29 -8.47 -26.40
CA THR A 300 5.34 -8.73 -27.49
C THR A 300 4.50 -7.52 -27.91
N GLN A 301 4.60 -6.38 -27.24
CA GLN A 301 3.91 -5.16 -27.70
C GLN A 301 4.79 -4.18 -28.47
N HIS A 302 6.13 -4.24 -28.38
CA HIS A 302 6.99 -3.35 -29.14
C HIS A 302 8.35 -3.99 -29.43
N THR A 303 8.52 -4.57 -30.62
CA THR A 303 9.86 -4.88 -31.14
C THR A 303 10.10 -4.14 -32.45
N ALA A 304 11.04 -3.20 -32.40
CA ALA A 304 12.06 -3.02 -33.43
C ALA A 304 13.16 -2.15 -32.83
N HIS A 305 14.26 -2.77 -32.38
CA HIS A 305 15.67 -2.36 -32.57
C HIS A 305 16.52 -3.27 -31.67
N SER A 306 17.39 -4.06 -32.30
CA SER A 306 18.12 -5.16 -31.67
C SER A 306 19.31 -4.65 -30.85
N VAL A 307 19.42 -5.13 -29.61
CA VAL A 307 20.70 -5.20 -28.89
C VAL A 307 20.81 -6.58 -28.24
N ASN A 308 21.96 -7.20 -28.47
CA ASN A 308 22.32 -8.58 -28.18
C ASN A 308 22.43 -8.84 -26.66
N PRO A 309 21.73 -9.85 -26.08
CA PRO A 309 21.78 -10.11 -24.64
C PRO A 309 22.87 -11.15 -24.34
N ALA A 310 24.04 -10.72 -23.88
CA ALA A 310 25.01 -11.63 -23.28
C ALA A 310 25.68 -11.00 -22.05
N ARG A 311 25.58 -11.74 -20.94
CA ARG A 311 26.12 -11.51 -19.58
C ARG A 311 25.33 -10.56 -18.68
N LEU A 312 24.33 -11.11 -17.99
CA LEU A 312 23.89 -10.61 -16.70
C LEU A 312 23.66 -11.80 -15.75
N GLN A 313 24.46 -11.85 -14.68
CA GLN A 313 24.20 -12.75 -13.55
C GLN A 313 23.18 -12.08 -12.60
N PRO A 314 22.28 -12.83 -11.94
CA PRO A 314 21.27 -12.24 -11.06
C PRO A 314 21.88 -11.75 -9.75
N MET A 315 21.74 -10.45 -9.46
CA MET A 315 22.00 -9.89 -8.12
C MET A 315 20.77 -10.06 -7.24
N GLU A 316 20.51 -11.28 -6.77
CA GLU A 316 19.58 -11.53 -5.67
C GLU A 316 20.38 -11.85 -4.40
N ARG A 317 20.34 -10.93 -3.43
CA ARG A 317 20.40 -11.14 -1.96
C ARG A 317 20.77 -9.83 -1.27
N CYS A 318 19.79 -8.99 -0.99
CA CYS A 318 19.68 -8.30 0.31
C CYS A 318 18.49 -7.33 0.34
N ALA A 319 17.88 -7.27 1.53
CA ALA A 319 16.93 -6.29 2.03
C ALA A 319 15.43 -6.52 1.74
N ARG A 320 14.83 -7.44 2.52
CA ARG A 320 13.49 -7.24 3.07
C ARG A 320 13.59 -6.32 4.28
N GLN A 321 12.74 -5.28 4.38
CA GLN A 321 11.98 -4.91 5.59
C GLN A 321 11.19 -3.58 5.49
N GLN A 322 9.95 -3.67 6.01
CA GLN A 322 9.11 -2.68 6.71
C GLN A 322 8.17 -1.72 5.97
N PRO A 323 6.92 -2.03 5.61
CA PRO A 323 5.89 -1.00 5.43
C PRO A 323 5.35 -0.49 6.78
N ALA A 324 4.54 0.58 6.74
CA ALA A 324 3.50 0.86 7.71
C ALA A 324 2.29 1.52 6.99
N PRO A 325 1.08 1.48 7.58
CA PRO A 325 -0.11 1.20 6.77
C PRO A 325 -1.44 1.84 7.24
N SER A 326 -2.60 1.36 6.76
CA SER A 326 -3.91 1.56 7.43
C SER A 326 -5.07 0.72 6.88
N VAL A 327 -5.98 0.38 7.82
CA VAL A 327 -7.44 0.08 7.72
C VAL A 327 -7.87 -1.36 7.47
N LEU A 328 -7.68 -2.25 8.44
CA LEU A 328 -8.61 -3.37 8.64
C LEU A 328 -8.92 -3.63 10.13
N LEU A 329 -8.71 -2.64 11.01
CA LEU A 329 -8.74 -2.88 12.45
C LEU A 329 -9.36 -1.83 13.34
N SER A 330 -10.61 -1.60 13.08
CA SER A 330 -11.49 -0.94 14.04
C SER A 330 -12.39 -1.94 14.77
N ALA A 331 -12.13 -3.23 14.51
CA ALA A 331 -12.91 -4.37 14.99
C ALA A 331 -12.27 -5.12 16.18
N LEU A 332 -10.96 -4.95 16.39
CA LEU A 332 -10.14 -5.83 17.23
C LEU A 332 -9.34 -5.06 18.28
N CYS A 333 -9.83 -3.88 18.67
CA CYS A 333 -9.25 -3.01 19.72
C CYS A 333 -9.82 -3.29 21.12
N LEU A 334 -10.30 -4.50 21.38
CA LEU A 334 -11.02 -4.85 22.60
C LEU A 334 -10.09 -5.55 23.59
N VAL A 335 -10.03 -4.93 24.78
CA VAL A 335 -9.33 -5.33 26.01
C VAL A 335 -8.02 -4.55 26.28
N LEU A 336 -8.13 -3.29 26.72
CA LEU A 336 -7.41 -2.68 27.87
C LEU A 336 -7.46 -1.15 27.85
N PHE A 337 -8.37 -0.57 28.63
CA PHE A 337 -8.05 0.56 29.52
C PHE A 337 -9.01 0.48 30.72
N ALA A 338 -8.64 -0.34 31.69
CA ALA A 338 -9.14 -0.25 33.05
C ALA A 338 -7.98 -0.57 33.98
N THR A 339 -7.35 0.47 34.53
CA THR A 339 -7.04 0.63 35.96
C THR A 339 -6.14 1.86 36.17
N VAL A 340 -6.79 2.89 36.72
CA VAL A 340 -6.30 3.82 37.76
C VAL A 340 -5.13 4.77 37.45
N ASP A 341 -5.48 6.04 37.23
CA ASP A 341 -4.70 7.18 37.75
C ASP A 341 -5.42 7.67 39.03
N GLY A 342 -4.70 7.73 40.15
CA GLY A 342 -5.27 8.11 41.44
C GLY A 342 -4.20 8.28 42.54
N CYS A 343 -3.61 9.48 42.60
CA CYS A 343 -3.06 10.18 43.78
C CYS A 343 -2.47 9.39 44.97
N ALA A 344 -1.18 9.60 45.27
CA ALA A 344 -0.71 10.20 46.54
C ALA A 344 0.81 10.44 46.56
N LYS A 345 1.22 11.45 47.34
CA LYS A 345 2.54 12.12 47.44
C LYS A 345 3.52 11.43 48.40
N SER A 346 4.82 11.80 48.25
CA SER A 346 5.84 12.01 49.33
C SER A 346 6.32 10.76 50.10
N ALA A 347 7.56 10.59 50.58
CA ALA A 347 8.89 11.18 50.43
C ALA A 347 9.89 10.20 51.11
N ASP A 348 11.19 10.47 50.91
CA ASP A 348 12.37 10.04 51.69
C ASP A 348 12.92 8.60 51.64
N LYS A 349 14.24 8.56 51.37
CA LYS A 349 15.24 7.56 51.76
C LYS A 349 15.76 7.93 53.17
N PRO A 350 16.29 7.01 54.03
CA PRO A 350 17.54 6.29 53.70
C PRO A 350 17.83 4.92 54.38
N THR A 351 18.84 4.24 53.81
CA THR A 351 19.89 3.35 54.39
C THR A 351 19.63 2.16 55.33
N GLN A 352 20.36 1.07 54.98
CA GLN A 352 21.18 0.14 55.79
C GLN A 352 20.72 -1.30 56.11
N ASP A 353 21.56 -2.22 55.60
CA ASP A 353 22.21 -3.39 56.23
C ASP A 353 21.41 -4.61 56.75
N THR A 354 21.70 -5.74 56.08
CA THR A 354 21.95 -7.11 56.58
C THR A 354 21.04 -7.71 57.65
N LYS A 355 20.35 -8.81 57.31
CA LYS A 355 20.62 -10.18 57.80
C LYS A 355 19.57 -11.19 57.33
N THR A 356 20.06 -12.38 57.02
CA THR A 356 19.34 -13.62 56.74
C THR A 356 18.33 -13.99 57.84
N ALA A 357 17.06 -14.17 57.48
CA ALA A 357 16.10 -14.94 58.27
C ALA A 357 15.02 -15.56 57.35
N ARG A 358 15.07 -16.89 57.25
CA ARG A 358 13.98 -17.87 57.07
C ARG A 358 12.71 -17.36 56.37
N ALA A 359 12.53 -17.75 55.10
CA ALA A 359 11.30 -17.56 54.34
C ALA A 359 10.12 -18.23 55.05
N ALA A 360 9.21 -17.41 55.58
CA ALA A 360 7.82 -17.80 55.81
C ALA A 360 7.10 -17.91 54.46
N PRO A 361 6.06 -18.74 54.32
CA PRO A 361 5.26 -18.76 53.10
C PRO A 361 4.68 -17.35 52.86
N ALA A 362 4.86 -16.84 51.65
CA ALA A 362 4.26 -15.58 51.23
C ALA A 362 2.75 -15.63 51.49
N GLU A 363 2.21 -14.63 52.18
CA GLU A 363 0.77 -14.40 52.23
C GLU A 363 0.21 -14.39 50.78
N PRO A 364 -0.95 -15.00 50.52
CA PRO A 364 -1.55 -14.92 49.20
C PRO A 364 -1.78 -13.45 48.87
N ALA A 365 -1.23 -13.00 47.74
CA ALA A 365 -1.48 -11.67 47.22
C ALA A 365 -3.01 -11.43 47.21
N ALA A 366 -3.45 -10.31 47.77
CA ALA A 366 -4.87 -10.00 47.89
C ALA A 366 -5.53 -10.01 46.51
N THR A 367 -6.22 -11.09 46.18
CA THR A 367 -6.97 -11.25 44.94
C THR A 367 -8.22 -10.39 45.01
N GLN A 368 -8.27 -9.37 44.17
CA GLN A 368 -9.43 -8.49 44.04
C GLN A 368 -10.39 -9.09 43.00
N HIS A 369 -11.69 -9.12 43.34
CA HIS A 369 -12.76 -9.65 42.50
C HIS A 369 -13.77 -8.55 42.17
N MET A 370 -14.22 -8.50 40.93
CA MET A 370 -15.29 -7.61 40.47
C MET A 370 -16.36 -8.43 39.76
N ASP A 371 -17.61 -8.31 40.21
CA ASP A 371 -18.79 -8.86 39.53
C ASP A 371 -19.27 -7.87 38.47
N GLY A 372 -19.56 -8.35 37.26
CA GLY A 372 -20.29 -7.63 36.22
C GLY A 372 -19.82 -6.20 35.92
N PHE A 373 -19.08 -6.00 34.82
CA PHE A 373 -18.56 -4.68 34.49
C PHE A 373 -18.70 -4.36 33.00
N THR A 374 -18.71 -3.06 32.71
CA THR A 374 -18.62 -2.49 31.36
C THR A 374 -17.49 -1.49 31.33
N LEU A 375 -16.58 -1.65 30.37
CA LEU A 375 -15.51 -0.71 30.07
C LEU A 375 -15.83 -0.04 28.74
N THR A 376 -15.55 1.26 28.60
CA THR A 376 -15.79 1.99 27.36
C THR A 376 -14.64 2.95 27.08
N GLY A 377 -14.15 2.97 25.85
CA GLY A 377 -13.19 3.95 25.36
C GLY A 377 -13.84 4.95 24.42
N TYR A 378 -13.37 6.20 24.46
CA TYR A 378 -13.83 7.29 23.60
C TYR A 378 -12.68 7.84 22.75
N GLU A 379 -13.02 8.41 21.59
CA GLU A 379 -12.11 9.24 20.79
C GLU A 379 -11.95 10.64 21.39
N ASP A 380 -10.94 11.39 20.95
CA ASP A 380 -10.73 12.81 21.33
C ASP A 380 -11.92 13.70 20.94
N THR A 381 -12.75 13.24 20.00
CA THR A 381 -13.99 13.88 19.54
C THR A 381 -15.19 13.64 20.48
N GLY A 382 -15.05 12.73 21.45
CA GLY A 382 -16.12 12.28 22.35
C GLY A 382 -16.96 11.11 21.81
N ALA A 383 -16.70 10.61 20.60
CA ALA A 383 -17.38 9.44 20.05
C ALA A 383 -16.92 8.13 20.76
N LYS A 384 -17.82 7.17 20.97
CA LYS A 384 -17.46 5.84 21.49
C LYS A 384 -16.58 5.11 20.48
N ARG A 385 -15.43 4.61 20.93
CA ARG A 385 -14.45 3.86 20.14
C ARG A 385 -14.54 2.35 20.36
N TRP A 386 -14.83 1.91 21.59
CA TRP A 386 -15.07 0.51 21.93
C TRP A 386 -15.83 0.37 23.24
N GLU A 387 -16.46 -0.79 23.44
CA GLU A 387 -17.16 -1.18 24.67
C GLU A 387 -16.86 -2.65 24.99
N LEU A 388 -16.47 -2.98 26.22
CA LEU A 388 -16.17 -4.36 26.66
C LEU A 388 -16.95 -4.67 27.92
N ASN A 389 -17.72 -5.74 27.88
CA ASN A 389 -18.50 -6.29 28.96
C ASN A 389 -17.86 -7.59 29.45
N GLY A 390 -18.01 -7.90 30.74
CA GLY A 390 -17.60 -9.17 31.32
C GLY A 390 -18.47 -9.54 32.51
N THR A 391 -18.73 -10.83 32.70
CA THR A 391 -19.56 -11.32 33.81
C THR A 391 -18.82 -11.25 35.15
N GLY A 392 -17.49 -11.26 35.12
CA GLY A 392 -16.64 -11.06 36.29
C GLY A 392 -15.17 -10.90 35.91
N ALA A 393 -14.39 -10.27 36.78
CA ALA A 393 -12.95 -10.13 36.63
C ALA A 393 -12.20 -10.45 37.93
N HIS A 394 -11.04 -11.08 37.78
CA HIS A 394 -10.13 -11.43 38.86
C HIS A 394 -8.73 -10.92 38.54
N LEU A 395 -8.07 -10.29 39.52
CA LEU A 395 -6.67 -9.85 39.43
C LEU A 395 -5.75 -10.80 40.19
N ASP A 396 -4.81 -11.42 39.48
CA ASP A 396 -3.70 -12.19 40.06
C ASP A 396 -2.37 -11.59 39.61
N GLY A 397 -1.68 -10.90 40.54
CA GLY A 397 -0.47 -10.14 40.25
C GLY A 397 -0.70 -9.06 39.19
N ASN A 398 -0.10 -9.23 38.02
CA ASN A 398 -0.25 -8.31 36.87
C ASN A 398 -1.21 -8.85 35.80
N ILE A 399 -1.91 -9.96 36.04
CA ILE A 399 -2.84 -10.55 35.06
C ILE A 399 -4.27 -10.31 35.51
N VAL A 400 -5.04 -9.61 34.67
CA VAL A 400 -6.49 -9.51 34.81
C VAL A 400 -7.12 -10.62 33.99
N THR A 401 -7.88 -11.48 34.65
CA THR A 401 -8.70 -12.51 34.00
C THR A 401 -10.13 -12.03 33.96
N ILE A 402 -10.74 -12.06 32.77
CA ILE A 402 -12.11 -11.64 32.46
C ILE A 402 -12.89 -12.88 32.04
N HIS A 403 -14.01 -13.14 32.70
CA HIS A 403 -14.93 -14.22 32.35
C HIS A 403 -16.01 -13.73 31.38
N HIS A 404 -16.23 -14.50 30.31
CA HIS A 404 -17.15 -14.19 29.22
C HIS A 404 -17.01 -12.77 28.66
N PRO A 405 -15.82 -12.37 28.18
CA PRO A 405 -15.66 -11.08 27.52
C PRO A 405 -16.57 -10.98 26.29
N ASP A 406 -17.37 -9.93 26.23
CA ASP A 406 -18.22 -9.54 25.10
C ASP A 406 -17.95 -8.08 24.75
N GLY A 407 -17.45 -7.84 23.54
CA GLY A 407 -16.88 -6.57 23.14
C GLY A 407 -17.39 -6.04 21.82
N ILE A 408 -17.54 -4.73 21.72
CA ILE A 408 -17.92 -3.99 20.50
C ILE A 408 -16.81 -3.01 20.13
N GLY A 409 -16.31 -3.09 18.90
CA GLY A 409 -15.44 -2.11 18.26
C GLY A 409 -16.24 -1.21 17.31
N TYR A 410 -16.01 0.11 17.38
CA TYR A 410 -16.68 1.10 16.54
C TYR A 410 -15.70 1.68 15.51
N ASP A 411 -15.94 1.44 14.21
CA ASP A 411 -15.33 2.14 13.07
C ASP A 411 -16.35 3.11 12.45
N PRO A 412 -15.91 4.16 11.73
CA PRO A 412 -16.81 4.99 10.93
C PRO A 412 -17.61 4.23 9.85
N LEU A 413 -17.14 3.07 9.38
CA LEU A 413 -17.78 2.30 8.31
C LEU A 413 -18.43 0.99 8.78
N HIS A 414 -17.84 0.27 9.74
CA HIS A 414 -18.33 -1.04 10.19
C HIS A 414 -18.17 -1.24 11.71
N LYS A 415 -19.06 -2.01 12.34
CA LYS A 415 -18.84 -2.47 13.72
C LYS A 415 -18.32 -3.88 13.72
N ALA A 416 -17.59 -4.24 14.77
CA ALA A 416 -17.30 -5.63 15.03
C ALA A 416 -17.56 -6.00 16.47
N TYR A 417 -17.86 -7.27 16.64
CA TYR A 417 -18.31 -7.87 17.86
C TYR A 417 -17.38 -9.04 18.15
N LEU A 418 -16.85 -9.08 19.36
CA LEU A 418 -15.91 -10.10 19.81
C LEU A 418 -16.48 -10.79 21.03
N THR A 419 -16.47 -12.12 21.03
CA THR A 419 -16.82 -12.93 22.19
C THR A 419 -15.73 -13.96 22.46
N ALA A 420 -15.52 -14.30 23.72
CA ALA A 420 -14.77 -15.49 24.14
C ALA A 420 -15.28 -15.96 25.50
N SER A 421 -14.94 -17.18 25.92
CA SER A 421 -15.30 -17.64 27.28
C SER A 421 -14.34 -17.09 28.33
N LEU A 422 -13.06 -16.87 27.97
CA LEU A 422 -12.03 -16.37 28.87
C LEU A 422 -11.13 -15.35 28.17
N GLY A 423 -10.86 -14.23 28.84
CA GLY A 423 -9.86 -13.25 28.41
C GLY A 423 -8.83 -12.99 29.50
N GLN A 424 -7.55 -13.13 29.18
CA GLN A 424 -6.45 -12.82 30.08
C GLN A 424 -5.64 -11.65 29.56
N VAL A 425 -5.22 -10.81 30.49
CA VAL A 425 -4.76 -9.47 30.18
C VAL A 425 -3.58 -9.14 31.06
N ASN A 426 -2.39 -9.07 30.49
CA ASN A 426 -1.21 -8.70 31.26
C ASN A 426 -1.11 -7.17 31.33
N GLN A 427 -1.22 -6.60 32.53
CA GLN A 427 -1.18 -5.16 32.77
C GLN A 427 0.19 -4.53 32.48
N THR A 428 1.27 -5.31 32.43
CA THR A 428 2.64 -4.81 32.20
C THR A 428 2.92 -4.53 30.73
N ASP A 429 2.60 -5.49 29.86
CA ASP A 429 2.87 -5.45 28.41
C ASP A 429 1.60 -5.27 27.57
N ARG A 430 0.42 -5.29 28.21
CA ARG A 430 -0.91 -5.17 27.60
C ARG A 430 -1.24 -6.28 26.61
N HIS A 431 -0.57 -7.42 26.69
CA HIS A 431 -0.92 -8.57 25.86
C HIS A 431 -2.26 -9.16 26.30
N VAL A 432 -3.08 -9.46 25.31
CA VAL A 432 -4.41 -10.04 25.50
C VAL A 432 -4.40 -11.45 24.92
N ARG A 433 -4.92 -12.38 25.71
CA ARG A 433 -5.10 -13.77 25.32
C ARG A 433 -6.57 -14.11 25.49
N LEU A 434 -7.23 -14.48 24.40
CA LEU A 434 -8.62 -14.89 24.38
C LEU A 434 -8.68 -16.38 24.14
N GLU A 435 -9.45 -17.10 24.95
CA GLU A 435 -9.53 -18.55 24.91
C GLU A 435 -10.97 -19.04 24.95
N HIS A 436 -11.15 -20.24 24.39
CA HIS A 436 -12.39 -21.01 24.38
C HIS A 436 -13.51 -20.26 23.65
N ASP A 437 -13.73 -20.64 22.40
CA ASP A 437 -14.77 -20.09 21.52
C ASP A 437 -14.59 -18.61 21.20
N VAL A 438 -13.38 -18.22 20.77
CA VAL A 438 -13.13 -16.87 20.27
C VAL A 438 -13.89 -16.69 18.96
N THR A 439 -14.87 -15.80 18.96
CA THR A 439 -15.60 -15.40 17.76
C THR A 439 -15.46 -13.91 17.52
N ILE A 440 -15.32 -13.54 16.25
CA ILE A 440 -15.30 -12.16 15.81
C ILE A 440 -16.25 -12.07 14.63
N HIS A 441 -17.27 -11.23 14.73
CA HIS A 441 -18.18 -10.97 13.62
C HIS A 441 -18.32 -9.49 13.33
N THR A 442 -18.45 -9.14 12.05
CA THR A 442 -18.50 -7.75 11.59
C THR A 442 -19.83 -7.44 10.92
N THR A 443 -20.21 -6.16 10.86
CA THR A 443 -21.49 -5.74 10.26
C THR A 443 -21.58 -5.93 8.75
N ASP A 444 -20.45 -6.13 8.08
CA ASP A 444 -20.34 -6.49 6.66
C ASP A 444 -20.38 -8.02 6.43
N GLY A 445 -20.70 -8.82 7.46
CA GLY A 445 -21.05 -10.24 7.32
C GLY A 445 -19.89 -11.21 7.46
N LEU A 446 -18.70 -10.77 7.88
CA LEU A 446 -17.58 -11.67 8.15
C LEU A 446 -17.70 -12.30 9.54
N TRP A 447 -17.45 -13.60 9.60
CA TRP A 447 -17.38 -14.42 10.80
C TRP A 447 -16.02 -15.08 10.90
N PHE A 448 -15.28 -14.82 11.96
CA PHE A 448 -14.01 -15.48 12.29
C PHE A 448 -14.18 -16.28 13.57
N THR A 449 -13.69 -17.52 13.58
CA THR A 449 -13.66 -18.36 14.78
C THR A 449 -12.30 -19.03 14.96
N SER A 450 -11.86 -19.10 16.22
CA SER A 450 -10.66 -19.83 16.63
C SER A 450 -10.73 -20.24 18.10
N PRO A 451 -10.11 -21.37 18.52
CA PRO A 451 -10.05 -21.75 19.93
C PRO A 451 -9.24 -20.79 20.81
N LEU A 452 -8.26 -20.11 20.21
CA LEU A 452 -7.28 -19.27 20.91
C LEU A 452 -6.90 -18.12 20.02
N LEU A 453 -6.80 -16.92 20.60
CA LEU A 453 -6.34 -15.73 19.91
C LEU A 453 -5.42 -14.94 20.83
N TYR A 454 -4.25 -14.60 20.31
CA TYR A 454 -3.35 -13.65 20.92
C TYR A 454 -3.51 -12.32 20.23
N TRP A 455 -3.67 -11.27 21.02
CA TRP A 455 -3.66 -9.92 20.54
C TRP A 455 -2.56 -9.14 21.24
N ILE A 456 -1.69 -8.53 20.43
CA ILE A 456 -0.57 -7.71 20.87
C ILE A 456 -0.88 -6.27 20.42
N PRO A 457 -1.49 -5.44 21.30
CA PRO A 457 -1.99 -4.12 20.91
C PRO A 457 -0.90 -3.18 20.41
N ASP A 458 0.30 -3.27 21.01
CA ASP A 458 1.44 -2.41 20.67
C ASP A 458 1.98 -2.66 19.26
N ASP A 459 2.02 -3.92 18.85
CA ASP A 459 2.48 -4.35 17.53
C ASP A 459 1.35 -4.42 16.50
N ASN A 460 0.10 -4.17 16.94
CA ASN A 460 -1.05 -4.21 16.05
C ASN A 460 -1.10 -5.56 15.32
N GLU A 461 -0.90 -6.62 16.09
CA GLU A 461 -0.74 -7.97 15.60
C GLU A 461 -1.74 -8.86 16.32
N VAL A 462 -2.47 -9.65 15.54
CA VAL A 462 -3.38 -10.67 16.01
C VAL A 462 -2.86 -11.98 15.48
N THR A 463 -2.60 -12.92 16.37
CA THR A 463 -2.07 -14.22 15.97
C THR A 463 -2.81 -15.36 16.64
N THR A 464 -2.81 -16.48 15.96
CA THR A 464 -3.18 -17.77 16.51
C THR A 464 -2.38 -18.82 15.78
N ASP A 465 -1.94 -19.86 16.48
CA ASP A 465 -1.35 -21.05 15.89
C ASP A 465 -2.38 -22.19 15.74
N GLN A 466 -3.61 -21.95 16.19
CA GLN A 466 -4.70 -22.90 16.17
C GLN A 466 -5.46 -22.89 14.85
N SER A 467 -6.46 -23.77 14.74
CA SER A 467 -7.38 -23.77 13.62
C SER A 467 -8.15 -22.45 13.55
N VAL A 468 -8.31 -21.96 12.33
CA VAL A 468 -9.11 -20.77 12.01
C VAL A 468 -10.18 -21.13 11.00
N ARG A 469 -11.37 -20.54 11.18
CA ARG A 469 -12.45 -20.57 10.21
C ARG A 469 -12.91 -19.14 9.97
N ILE A 470 -13.01 -18.76 8.70
CA ILE A 470 -13.49 -17.45 8.25
C ILE A 470 -14.65 -17.69 7.29
N GLU A 471 -15.77 -17.04 7.51
CA GLU A 471 -17.00 -17.26 6.76
C GLU A 471 -17.64 -15.93 6.41
N THR A 472 -18.18 -15.85 5.20
CA THR A 472 -18.98 -14.74 4.65
C THR A 472 -20.08 -15.36 3.78
N ASP A 473 -21.02 -14.56 3.30
CA ASP A 473 -22.11 -15.02 2.41
C ASP A 473 -21.63 -15.79 1.17
N HIS A 474 -20.41 -15.53 0.70
CA HIS A 474 -19.88 -16.09 -0.55
C HIS A 474 -18.55 -16.84 -0.38
N MET A 475 -18.08 -17.04 0.84
CA MET A 475 -16.76 -17.63 1.09
C MET A 475 -16.70 -18.35 2.43
N LEU A 476 -16.11 -19.54 2.42
CA LEU A 476 -15.69 -20.27 3.62
C LEU A 476 -14.20 -20.60 3.50
N LEU A 477 -13.40 -20.10 4.42
CA LEU A 477 -11.97 -20.33 4.51
C LEU A 477 -11.62 -21.06 5.81
N ARG A 478 -10.84 -22.12 5.69
CA ARG A 478 -10.30 -22.89 6.82
C ARG A 478 -8.78 -22.95 6.71
N GLY A 479 -8.13 -23.00 7.85
CA GLY A 479 -6.70 -23.28 7.91
C GLY A 479 -6.19 -23.38 9.33
N ARG A 480 -4.87 -23.45 9.48
CA ARG A 480 -4.20 -23.48 10.78
C ARG A 480 -3.09 -22.44 10.81
N GLY A 481 -3.02 -21.71 11.91
CA GLY A 481 -2.10 -20.61 12.05
C GLY A 481 -2.60 -19.41 11.27
N ALA A 482 -2.93 -18.33 11.96
CA ALA A 482 -3.23 -17.06 11.32
C ALA A 482 -2.44 -15.94 11.99
N SER A 483 -1.92 -15.05 11.16
CA SER A 483 -1.38 -13.77 11.61
C SER A 483 -2.03 -12.66 10.81
N GLY A 484 -2.53 -11.66 11.51
CA GLY A 484 -3.12 -10.47 10.95
C GLY A 484 -2.39 -9.26 11.49
N PHE A 485 -1.79 -8.48 10.60
CA PHE A 485 -1.26 -7.18 10.97
C PHE A 485 -2.34 -6.16 10.70
N THR A 486 -2.88 -5.69 11.81
CA THR A 486 -4.15 -5.03 11.87
C THR A 486 -4.15 -3.68 11.15
N GLN A 487 -3.01 -3.01 11.19
CA GLN A 487 -2.82 -1.80 10.41
C GLN A 487 -2.43 -2.13 8.96
N LEU A 488 -1.65 -3.21 8.70
CA LEU A 488 -1.02 -3.52 7.41
C LEU A 488 -1.99 -3.94 6.31
N LYS A 489 -3.29 -4.18 6.60
CA LYS A 489 -4.22 -4.78 5.64
C LYS A 489 -3.67 -6.09 5.07
N GLU A 490 -2.90 -6.80 5.89
CA GLU A 490 -2.28 -8.06 5.54
C GLU A 490 -2.77 -9.13 6.52
N MET A 491 -3.28 -10.22 5.96
CA MET A 491 -3.61 -11.42 6.71
C MET A 491 -2.89 -12.60 6.06
N THR A 492 -2.30 -13.46 6.88
CA THR A 492 -1.70 -14.71 6.42
C THR A 492 -2.27 -15.86 7.21
N ILE A 493 -2.72 -16.90 6.50
CA ILE A 493 -2.95 -18.23 7.05
C ILE A 493 -1.75 -19.09 6.68
N GLU A 494 -1.18 -19.82 7.63
CA GLU A 494 0.13 -20.44 7.45
C GLU A 494 0.10 -21.73 6.63
N ARG A 495 -0.93 -22.57 6.83
CA ARG A 495 -1.01 -23.93 6.28
C ARG A 495 -2.40 -24.54 6.41
N ASP A 496 -2.54 -25.74 5.83
CA ASP A 496 -3.75 -26.56 5.83
C ASP A 496 -4.95 -25.78 5.26
N ILE A 497 -4.70 -24.97 4.23
CA ILE A 497 -5.67 -24.01 3.71
C ILE A 497 -6.69 -24.70 2.81
N GLU A 498 -7.95 -24.44 3.09
CA GLU A 498 -9.10 -24.81 2.26
C GLU A 498 -10.00 -23.58 2.13
N LEU A 499 -10.05 -23.03 0.92
CA LEU A 499 -10.91 -21.90 0.56
C LEU A 499 -12.03 -22.39 -0.36
N VAL A 500 -13.26 -22.24 0.07
CA VAL A 500 -14.47 -22.53 -0.70
C VAL A 500 -15.14 -21.22 -1.07
N LEU A 501 -15.40 -21.03 -2.37
CA LEU A 501 -16.11 -19.88 -2.91
C LEU A 501 -17.53 -20.30 -3.34
N ASN A 502 -18.51 -19.43 -3.10
CA ASN A 502 -19.95 -19.61 -3.34
C ASN A 502 -20.58 -20.81 -2.61
N PRO A 503 -20.58 -20.83 -1.26
CA PRO A 503 -21.04 -21.99 -0.50
C PRO A 503 -22.55 -22.26 -0.57
N SER A 504 -23.42 -21.31 -0.99
CA SER A 504 -24.87 -21.54 -1.08
C SER A 504 -25.57 -20.49 -1.96
N ASP A 505 -26.15 -20.90 -3.09
CA ASP A 505 -27.27 -20.17 -3.72
C ASP A 505 -28.54 -20.96 -3.42
N HIS A 506 -29.44 -20.41 -2.60
CA HIS A 506 -30.75 -21.01 -2.33
C HIS A 506 -31.74 -20.86 -3.50
N ASP A 507 -31.38 -20.12 -4.57
CA ASP A 507 -32.26 -19.81 -5.72
C ASP A 507 -31.65 -20.15 -7.10
N ALA A 508 -30.65 -21.05 -7.18
CA ALA A 508 -30.09 -21.46 -8.47
C ALA A 508 -30.97 -22.52 -9.19
N PRO A 509 -31.35 -22.31 -10.47
CA PRO A 509 -32.21 -23.24 -11.21
C PRO A 509 -31.48 -24.55 -11.55
N HIS A 510 -31.98 -25.67 -11.00
CA HIS A 510 -31.79 -27.11 -11.34
C HIS A 510 -30.43 -27.68 -11.82
N ASP A 511 -29.37 -26.88 -11.87
CA ASP A 511 -27.99 -27.28 -12.14
C ASP A 511 -27.18 -26.66 -11.00
N GLY A 512 -26.80 -27.48 -10.01
CA GLY A 512 -26.42 -27.04 -8.65
C GLY A 512 -25.31 -25.98 -8.56
N PRO A 513 -25.09 -25.41 -7.36
CA PRO A 513 -24.12 -24.33 -7.19
C PRO A 513 -22.72 -24.77 -7.68
N LYS A 514 -22.16 -24.00 -8.62
CA LYS A 514 -20.80 -24.20 -9.13
C LYS A 514 -19.79 -23.76 -8.06
N GLN A 515 -19.53 -24.67 -7.11
CA GLN A 515 -18.59 -24.46 -6.02
C GLN A 515 -17.16 -24.53 -6.54
N VAL A 516 -16.33 -23.57 -6.15
CA VAL A 516 -14.89 -23.58 -6.44
C VAL A 516 -14.14 -23.75 -5.13
N THR A 517 -13.24 -24.73 -5.08
CA THR A 517 -12.41 -25.00 -3.90
C THR A 517 -10.94 -24.78 -4.24
N ILE A 518 -10.22 -24.05 -3.41
CA ILE A 518 -8.79 -23.81 -3.53
C ILE A 518 -8.09 -24.31 -2.28
N THR A 519 -7.12 -25.21 -2.45
CA THR A 519 -6.29 -25.73 -1.36
C THR A 519 -4.82 -25.44 -1.62
N CYS A 520 -4.03 -25.29 -0.55
CA CYS A 520 -2.57 -25.21 -0.65
C CYS A 520 -1.89 -25.62 0.67
N ASP A 521 -0.67 -26.13 0.55
CA ASP A 521 0.13 -26.60 1.70
C ASP A 521 0.93 -25.47 2.37
N GLY A 522 1.22 -24.41 1.61
CA GLY A 522 1.95 -23.23 2.07
C GLY A 522 1.02 -22.09 2.44
N PRO A 523 1.58 -20.91 2.74
CA PRO A 523 0.79 -19.80 3.24
C PRO A 523 -0.17 -19.25 2.20
N LEU A 524 -1.34 -18.86 2.67
CA LEU A 524 -2.28 -17.99 1.97
C LEU A 524 -2.15 -16.60 2.55
N SER A 525 -1.66 -15.64 1.76
CA SER A 525 -1.57 -14.24 2.16
C SER A 525 -2.57 -13.38 1.39
N PHE A 526 -3.37 -12.61 2.11
CA PHE A 526 -4.23 -11.56 1.58
C PHE A 526 -3.59 -10.20 1.85
N ASP A 527 -3.38 -9.44 0.77
CA ASP A 527 -3.06 -8.03 0.80
C ASP A 527 -4.33 -7.26 0.38
N TYR A 528 -5.13 -6.85 1.37
CA TYR A 528 -6.36 -6.10 1.14
C TYR A 528 -6.06 -4.69 0.59
N GLY A 529 -4.85 -4.16 0.77
CA GLY A 529 -4.44 -2.86 0.25
C GLY A 529 -4.30 -2.87 -1.27
N ASN A 530 -3.76 -3.95 -1.81
CA ASN A 530 -3.59 -4.15 -3.25
C ASN A 530 -4.67 -5.05 -3.88
N SER A 531 -5.60 -5.57 -3.07
CA SER A 531 -6.63 -6.53 -3.48
C SER A 531 -6.03 -7.78 -4.12
N VAL A 532 -5.00 -8.34 -3.48
CA VAL A 532 -4.28 -9.52 -3.97
C VAL A 532 -4.35 -10.65 -2.96
N ALA A 533 -4.71 -11.85 -3.41
CA ALA A 533 -4.60 -13.09 -2.65
C ALA A 533 -3.50 -13.96 -3.28
N THR A 534 -2.60 -14.48 -2.45
CA THR A 534 -1.49 -15.34 -2.91
C THR A 534 -1.51 -16.66 -2.17
N PHE A 535 -1.59 -17.75 -2.91
CA PHE A 535 -1.52 -19.13 -2.43
C PHE A 535 -0.16 -19.70 -2.84
N GLU A 536 0.54 -20.34 -1.92
CA GLU A 536 1.87 -20.90 -2.18
C GLU A 536 1.93 -22.39 -1.82
N LYS A 537 2.78 -23.12 -2.55
CA LYS A 537 3.08 -24.56 -2.41
C LYS A 537 1.89 -25.48 -2.67
N ASN A 538 2.00 -26.27 -3.73
CA ASN A 538 1.03 -27.32 -4.08
C ASN A 538 -0.41 -26.78 -4.13
N VAL A 539 -0.60 -25.66 -4.81
CA VAL A 539 -1.92 -25.06 -4.98
C VAL A 539 -2.75 -25.94 -5.90
N HIS A 540 -3.95 -26.30 -5.44
CA HIS A 540 -4.94 -27.06 -6.20
C HIS A 540 -6.26 -26.28 -6.22
N VAL A 541 -6.71 -25.93 -7.42
CA VAL A 541 -8.02 -25.32 -7.65
C VAL A 541 -8.93 -26.37 -8.27
N GLN A 542 -10.05 -26.65 -7.61
CA GLN A 542 -11.11 -27.52 -8.07
C GLN A 542 -12.27 -26.65 -8.55
N ASP A 543 -12.56 -26.72 -9.84
CA ASP A 543 -13.71 -26.09 -10.49
C ASP A 543 -14.59 -27.18 -11.12
N PRO A 544 -15.91 -27.00 -11.27
CA PRO A 544 -16.78 -28.00 -11.90
C PRO A 544 -16.36 -28.38 -13.33
N ASN A 545 -15.61 -27.53 -14.01
CA ASN A 545 -15.13 -27.77 -15.37
C ASN A 545 -13.72 -28.36 -15.43
N GLY A 546 -13.02 -28.51 -14.30
CA GLY A 546 -11.69 -29.11 -14.24
C GLY A 546 -10.83 -28.70 -13.04
N ASP A 547 -9.68 -29.35 -12.92
CA ASP A 547 -8.69 -29.11 -11.87
C ASP A 547 -7.50 -28.31 -12.41
N LEU A 548 -6.96 -27.41 -11.59
CA LEU A 548 -5.69 -26.73 -11.83
C LEU A 548 -4.73 -27.01 -10.67
N TYR A 549 -3.51 -27.41 -10.99
CA TYR A 549 -2.41 -27.60 -10.07
C TYR A 549 -1.29 -26.61 -10.38
N SER A 550 -0.68 -26.00 -9.36
CA SER A 550 0.48 -25.12 -9.52
C SER A 550 1.32 -25.02 -8.24
N ASP A 551 2.54 -24.47 -8.34
CA ASP A 551 3.36 -24.17 -7.17
C ASP A 551 2.92 -22.88 -6.47
N LYS A 552 2.33 -21.94 -7.21
CA LYS A 552 1.87 -20.66 -6.71
C LYS A 552 0.71 -20.13 -7.55
N LEU A 553 -0.31 -19.60 -6.89
CA LEU A 553 -1.44 -18.91 -7.50
C LEU A 553 -1.55 -17.50 -6.92
N VAL A 554 -1.63 -16.49 -7.78
CA VAL A 554 -1.88 -15.10 -7.39
C VAL A 554 -3.19 -14.64 -8.01
N ALA A 555 -4.19 -14.32 -7.19
CA ALA A 555 -5.48 -13.80 -7.61
C ALA A 555 -5.58 -12.30 -7.30
N TYR A 556 -5.93 -11.51 -8.31
CA TYR A 556 -6.15 -10.08 -8.21
C TYR A 556 -7.66 -9.83 -8.22
N LEU A 557 -8.15 -9.18 -7.17
CA LEU A 557 -9.56 -8.98 -6.89
C LEU A 557 -9.99 -7.56 -7.29
N ASP A 558 -11.23 -7.42 -7.72
CA ASP A 558 -11.86 -6.11 -7.89
C ASP A 558 -12.10 -5.46 -6.52
N GLN A 559 -11.81 -4.17 -6.40
CA GLN A 559 -11.90 -3.43 -5.15
C GLN A 559 -13.33 -3.17 -4.66
N THR A 560 -14.31 -3.30 -5.55
CA THR A 560 -15.72 -3.01 -5.26
C THR A 560 -16.52 -4.29 -5.13
N THR A 561 -16.31 -5.25 -6.03
CA THR A 561 -17.09 -6.50 -6.05
C THR A 561 -16.40 -7.65 -5.34
N HIS A 562 -15.11 -7.51 -4.98
CA HIS A 562 -14.28 -8.58 -4.41
C HIS A 562 -14.19 -9.86 -5.26
N THR A 563 -14.62 -9.79 -6.52
CA THR A 563 -14.53 -10.89 -7.47
C THR A 563 -13.15 -10.94 -8.10
N ILE A 564 -12.72 -12.10 -8.57
CA ILE A 564 -11.45 -12.25 -9.28
C ILE A 564 -11.53 -11.46 -10.58
N ARG A 565 -10.62 -10.49 -10.76
CA ARG A 565 -10.42 -9.75 -12.02
C ARG A 565 -9.45 -10.48 -12.93
N TYR A 566 -8.43 -11.09 -12.34
CA TYR A 566 -7.34 -11.77 -13.04
C TYR A 566 -6.64 -12.73 -12.07
N ALA A 567 -6.24 -13.92 -12.53
CA ALA A 567 -5.45 -14.84 -11.73
C ALA A 567 -4.28 -15.44 -12.51
N GLU A 568 -3.17 -15.68 -11.82
CA GLU A 568 -1.94 -16.18 -12.41
C GLU A 568 -1.39 -17.36 -11.61
N ALA A 569 -1.37 -18.52 -12.26
CA ALA A 569 -0.77 -19.74 -11.75
C ALA A 569 0.65 -19.90 -12.31
N THR A 570 1.62 -20.21 -11.46
CA THR A 570 3.03 -20.37 -11.83
C THR A 570 3.64 -21.60 -11.18
N GLY A 571 4.61 -22.19 -11.86
CA GLY A 571 5.35 -23.36 -11.40
C GLY A 571 4.55 -24.65 -11.60
N ARG A 572 5.07 -25.51 -12.47
CA ARG A 572 4.52 -26.85 -12.79
C ARG A 572 2.99 -26.83 -12.99
N VAL A 573 2.50 -25.89 -13.80
CA VAL A 573 1.06 -25.71 -14.00
C VAL A 573 0.51 -26.91 -14.77
N ARG A 574 -0.53 -27.54 -14.22
CA ARG A 574 -1.26 -28.62 -14.87
C ARG A 574 -2.75 -28.33 -14.79
N ILE A 575 -3.43 -28.37 -15.91
CA ILE A 575 -4.88 -28.15 -15.99
C ILE A 575 -5.50 -29.41 -16.57
N HIS A 576 -6.40 -30.04 -15.83
CA HIS A 576 -7.13 -31.22 -16.26
C HIS A 576 -8.58 -30.83 -16.54
N GLN A 577 -9.06 -31.08 -17.75
CA GLN A 577 -10.46 -30.88 -18.13
C GLN A 577 -10.97 -32.13 -18.84
N GLN A 578 -11.90 -32.84 -18.20
CA GLN A 578 -12.38 -34.14 -18.68
C GLN A 578 -11.21 -35.12 -18.91
N GLN A 579 -10.94 -35.50 -20.16
CA GLN A 579 -9.79 -36.36 -20.51
C GLN A 579 -8.53 -35.55 -20.89
N ASN A 580 -8.67 -34.24 -21.15
CA ASN A 580 -7.59 -33.42 -21.67
C ASN A 580 -6.71 -32.88 -20.55
N THR A 581 -5.41 -32.83 -20.81
CA THR A 581 -4.43 -32.26 -19.88
C THR A 581 -3.59 -31.20 -20.57
N ALA A 582 -3.52 -30.01 -19.98
CA ALA A 582 -2.61 -28.96 -20.39
C ALA A 582 -1.50 -28.79 -19.36
N LEU A 583 -0.27 -28.71 -19.83
CA LEU A 583 0.92 -28.48 -19.01
C LEU A 583 1.54 -27.14 -19.42
N SER A 584 1.98 -26.34 -18.45
CA SER A 584 2.65 -25.08 -18.71
C SER A 584 3.55 -24.64 -17.55
N GLU A 585 4.47 -23.73 -17.82
CA GLU A 585 5.24 -23.08 -16.74
C GLU A 585 4.37 -22.03 -16.02
N ARG A 586 3.41 -21.46 -16.75
CA ARG A 586 2.55 -20.38 -16.26
C ARG A 586 1.21 -20.38 -16.98
N ALA A 587 0.13 -20.21 -16.24
CA ALA A 587 -1.20 -20.02 -16.80
C ALA A 587 -1.83 -18.74 -16.25
N VAL A 588 -2.47 -18.00 -17.15
CA VAL A 588 -3.10 -16.72 -16.84
C VAL A 588 -4.59 -16.84 -17.13
N TYR A 589 -5.43 -16.52 -16.15
CA TYR A 589 -6.88 -16.58 -16.25
C TYR A 589 -7.49 -15.18 -16.19
N GLU A 590 -8.30 -14.86 -17.19
CA GLU A 590 -9.06 -13.61 -17.31
C GLU A 590 -10.58 -13.90 -17.36
N PRO A 591 -11.30 -13.77 -16.23
CA PRO A 591 -12.74 -14.04 -16.14
C PRO A 591 -13.60 -13.22 -17.11
N SER A 592 -13.24 -11.97 -17.38
CA SER A 592 -13.99 -11.07 -18.26
C SER A 592 -14.14 -11.59 -19.69
N VAL A 593 -13.19 -12.43 -20.13
CA VAL A 593 -13.16 -13.04 -21.46
C VAL A 593 -13.26 -14.57 -21.40
N GLY A 594 -13.35 -15.15 -20.20
CA GLY A 594 -13.39 -16.60 -19.98
C GLY A 594 -12.17 -17.35 -20.55
N LYS A 595 -11.00 -16.69 -20.61
CA LYS A 595 -9.83 -17.21 -21.31
C LYS A 595 -8.72 -17.60 -20.35
N ILE A 596 -8.13 -18.78 -20.60
CA ILE A 596 -6.86 -19.20 -20.00
C ILE A 596 -5.76 -19.11 -21.05
N THR A 597 -4.68 -18.39 -20.75
CA THR A 597 -3.50 -18.26 -21.59
C THR A 597 -2.34 -19.02 -20.96
N LEU A 598 -1.88 -20.08 -21.63
CA LEU A 598 -0.70 -20.85 -21.23
C LEU A 598 0.56 -20.17 -21.79
N VAL A 599 1.59 -20.00 -20.96
CA VAL A 599 2.80 -19.23 -21.30
C VAL A 599 4.05 -20.07 -21.03
N GLY A 600 5.06 -19.91 -21.88
CA GLY A 600 6.32 -20.66 -21.80
C GLY A 600 6.34 -21.78 -22.82
N LYS A 601 6.49 -23.02 -22.36
CA LYS A 601 6.46 -24.23 -23.21
C LYS A 601 5.18 -25.04 -22.95
N PRO A 602 4.01 -24.57 -23.44
CA PRO A 602 2.78 -25.28 -23.22
C PRO A 602 2.78 -26.63 -23.98
N SER A 603 2.27 -27.68 -23.34
CA SER A 603 2.02 -28.97 -23.96
C SER A 603 0.57 -29.35 -23.71
N LEU A 604 -0.11 -29.83 -24.74
CA LEU A 604 -1.52 -30.21 -24.67
C LEU A 604 -1.65 -31.69 -25.04
N LEU A 605 -2.21 -32.48 -24.13
CA LEU A 605 -2.57 -33.87 -24.34
C LEU A 605 -4.07 -33.92 -24.55
N LEU A 606 -4.47 -34.10 -25.81
CA LEU A 606 -5.86 -34.23 -26.22
C LEU A 606 -6.20 -35.70 -26.45
N TYR A 607 -7.30 -36.16 -25.86
CA TYR A 607 -7.84 -37.48 -26.12
C TYR A 607 -9.13 -37.33 -26.93
N PRO A 608 -9.23 -37.95 -28.12
CA PRO A 608 -10.43 -37.88 -28.93
C PRO A 608 -11.58 -38.57 -28.19
N SER A 609 -12.70 -37.86 -28.01
CA SER A 609 -13.88 -38.45 -27.39
C SER A 609 -14.44 -39.53 -28.31
N THR A 610 -14.58 -40.75 -27.78
CA THR A 610 -15.34 -41.81 -28.44
C THR A 610 -16.84 -41.52 -28.29
N LYS A 611 -17.33 -40.45 -28.91
CA LYS A 611 -18.75 -40.28 -29.25
C LYS A 611 -18.87 -39.27 -30.41
N SER A 612 -19.44 -39.80 -31.48
CA SER A 612 -19.58 -39.23 -32.82
C SER A 612 -20.54 -38.04 -32.87
N GLN A 613 -20.23 -37.13 -33.82
CA GLN A 613 -21.05 -36.18 -34.57
C GLN A 613 -21.19 -34.71 -34.09
N SER A 614 -20.60 -33.87 -34.95
CA SER A 614 -20.92 -32.48 -35.33
C SER A 614 -21.03 -31.43 -34.23
N ASP A 615 -19.90 -30.80 -33.90
CA ASP A 615 -19.66 -29.38 -34.19
C ASP A 615 -18.17 -29.06 -33.98
N PRO A 616 -17.53 -28.18 -34.78
CA PRO A 616 -16.16 -27.75 -34.50
C PRO A 616 -16.13 -27.05 -33.13
N LEU A 617 -15.28 -27.57 -32.23
CA LEU A 617 -15.05 -27.05 -30.88
C LEU A 617 -14.80 -25.54 -30.90
N SER A 618 -15.81 -24.77 -30.47
CA SER A 618 -15.67 -23.34 -30.21
C SER A 618 -15.38 -23.11 -28.74
N LEU A 619 -14.30 -22.35 -28.46
CA LEU A 619 -13.96 -21.84 -27.12
C LEU A 619 -15.07 -20.97 -26.50
N SER A 620 -16.11 -20.58 -27.25
CA SER A 620 -17.25 -19.81 -26.75
C SER A 620 -18.21 -20.59 -25.84
N GLY A 621 -18.14 -21.92 -25.83
CA GLY A 621 -18.97 -22.76 -24.95
C GLY A 621 -18.47 -22.79 -23.50
N LEU A 622 -17.25 -22.32 -23.24
CA LEU A 622 -16.56 -22.53 -21.97
C LEU A 622 -17.06 -21.66 -20.82
N MET A 623 -17.57 -20.43 -21.05
CA MET A 623 -18.03 -19.57 -19.94
C MET A 623 -19.09 -18.57 -20.39
N LYS A 624 -20.38 -18.91 -20.23
CA LYS A 624 -21.45 -17.91 -20.14
C LYS A 624 -21.55 -17.42 -18.70
N THR A 625 -21.43 -16.12 -18.47
CA THR A 625 -21.89 -15.46 -17.25
C THR A 625 -23.42 -15.57 -17.15
N PRO A 626 -24.02 -15.57 -15.94
CA PRO A 626 -25.45 -15.31 -15.80
C PRO A 626 -25.74 -13.94 -16.42
N LYS A 627 -26.78 -13.85 -17.26
CA LYS A 627 -27.26 -12.55 -17.76
C LYS A 627 -27.66 -11.69 -16.56
N ALA A 628 -27.20 -10.44 -16.55
CA ALA A 628 -27.72 -9.41 -15.66
C ALA A 628 -29.26 -9.41 -15.71
N ALA A 629 -29.90 -9.52 -14.55
CA ALA A 629 -31.33 -9.35 -14.41
C ALA A 629 -31.72 -7.98 -14.99
N LYS A 630 -32.69 -8.00 -15.92
CA LYS A 630 -33.32 -6.78 -16.43
C LYS A 630 -33.91 -6.02 -15.25
N SER A 631 -33.59 -4.74 -15.14
CA SER A 631 -34.34 -3.79 -14.30
C SER A 631 -35.84 -3.90 -14.61
N PRO A 632 -36.74 -3.85 -13.60
CA PRO A 632 -38.17 -3.91 -13.85
C PRO A 632 -38.60 -2.66 -14.61
N GLN A 633 -39.13 -2.87 -15.83
CA GLN A 633 -39.91 -1.88 -16.56
C GLN A 633 -41.11 -1.48 -15.71
N ALA A 634 -41.34 -0.16 -15.64
CA ALA A 634 -42.52 0.44 -15.05
C ALA A 634 -43.80 -0.17 -15.62
N ALA A 635 -44.62 -0.77 -14.75
CA ALA A 635 -45.97 -1.18 -15.07
C ALA A 635 -46.87 0.06 -15.09
N VAL A 636 -47.32 0.42 -16.29
CA VAL A 636 -48.47 1.30 -16.52
C VAL A 636 -49.74 0.50 -16.16
N PRO A 637 -50.67 1.02 -15.35
CA PRO A 637 -51.91 0.30 -15.03
C PRO A 637 -52.92 0.39 -16.21
N PRO A 638 -53.80 -0.61 -16.35
CA PRO A 638 -54.70 -0.71 -17.48
C PRO A 638 -55.82 0.34 -17.45
N SER A 639 -56.21 0.78 -18.64
CA SER A 639 -57.39 1.58 -18.89
C SER A 639 -58.66 0.78 -18.63
N ASP A 640 -59.47 1.23 -17.68
CA ASP A 640 -60.92 1.01 -17.72
C ASP A 640 -61.59 2.34 -18.02
N ALA A 641 -62.35 2.33 -19.11
CA ALA A 641 -63.27 3.38 -19.49
C ALA A 641 -64.46 3.41 -18.52
N VAL A 642 -65.02 4.59 -18.23
CA VAL A 642 -66.46 4.90 -18.22
C VAL A 642 -66.71 6.39 -17.88
N ALA A 643 -67.56 6.99 -18.72
CA ALA A 643 -68.45 8.14 -18.53
C ALA A 643 -67.91 9.59 -18.45
N THR A 644 -68.11 10.28 -19.59
CA THR A 644 -68.63 11.67 -19.77
C THR A 644 -69.80 12.03 -18.82
N PRO A 645 -70.14 13.32 -18.58
CA PRO A 645 -70.09 14.48 -19.49
C PRO A 645 -69.05 15.56 -19.18
#